data_AF-A0A1S6GYE4-F1
#
_entry.id   AF-A0A1S6GYE4-F1
#
_cell.length_a   1.000
_cell.length_b   1.000
_cell.length_c   1.000
_cell.angle_alpha   90.00
_cell.angle_beta   90.00
_cell.angle_gamma   90.00
#
_symmetry.space_group_name_H-M   'P 1'
#
loop_
_entity.id
_entity.type
_entity.pdbx_description
1 polymer ?
#
loop_
_entity_poly.entity_id
_entity_poly.type
_entity_poly.pdbx_seq_one_letter_code
_entity_poly.pdbx_strand_id
1 'polypeptide(L)'
;MKTAKKETILILSFILFSLLVPMTSAEILIGQTASLYNVGDDFGITIKISPLTPVSDFLTASLICSGTEIGIYKSPQSVAQGEEKEINISARLDNFLVQGTEGKCFIKASFGGEEVSSQEFEVTNDVRLDLNIQGVIFNPGETVSVTGKAEKANGKPVEGFVELTVPEIKFSFTGPVNAGAFNITFRIPEDASSGSYDLKARVYEKDISGKVVNEGSTSALIRINQIVKEIGIALSDQTISPNGVLTYSVILYDQAGEHASGDASVRVYKPEGSLFDQRILRSDESATVPLVLSSPPGYWNIETKYENFETSKQFLVEEFEDLSFTLVGSTLILENTGNVPFTGPVEIGIGDTTEIRDLEGLKIGESLKYELKAPDGEYAIEVGEGSNKQVLGTIPLTGRAISIQSAGDKSVLATSLWVLVSLIALLVVALAVVYIYKRLMHGKSLASPKTSQQKKVDSLVAAATSQKEKEENKNLIDKGVKQNSSIISVYIKNMPVLDKNPDAVKTIDTALWKAKEVGAKIYADGDFRVIILSEILTKEKENEMKAINAARAIERVFDIYNRRSAQKIEFGIGVNSGVLIVESSQEKFRFMSLNNVIAATKRMSEISRNDTLISESVRNKVLGKIKTSKLPDKNFWKIERVIDRSAYQDHIHRAIKRD
;
A
#
# COMPACT_ATOMS: atom_id res chain seq x y z
N MET A 1 -113.37 -39.16 34.13
CA MET A 1 -112.46 -37.98 34.25
C MET A 1 -110.95 -38.30 34.13
N LYS A 2 -110.54 -39.41 33.47
CA LYS A 2 -109.11 -39.78 33.32
C LYS A 2 -108.58 -39.84 31.87
N THR A 3 -109.43 -39.61 30.85
CA THR A 3 -109.04 -39.67 29.43
C THR A 3 -108.85 -38.30 28.76
N ALA A 4 -109.58 -37.25 29.19
CA ALA A 4 -109.47 -35.91 28.62
C ALA A 4 -108.14 -35.17 28.89
N LYS A 5 -107.33 -35.65 29.86
CA LYS A 5 -106.04 -35.04 30.22
C LYS A 5 -104.86 -35.49 29.34
N LYS A 6 -105.02 -36.59 28.57
CA LYS A 6 -103.99 -37.09 27.63
C LYS A 6 -104.07 -36.41 26.26
N GLU A 7 -105.29 -36.11 25.79
CA GLU A 7 -105.51 -35.45 24.48
C GLU A 7 -105.07 -33.99 24.50
N THR A 8 -105.25 -33.28 25.62
CA THR A 8 -104.77 -31.89 25.76
C THR A 8 -103.24 -31.77 25.81
N ILE A 9 -102.52 -32.75 26.38
CA ILE A 9 -101.05 -32.76 26.39
C ILE A 9 -100.50 -33.08 24.99
N LEU A 10 -101.16 -33.95 24.22
CA LEU A 10 -100.76 -34.30 22.86
C LEU A 10 -100.96 -33.13 21.88
N ILE A 11 -102.05 -32.37 22.01
CA ILE A 11 -102.32 -31.18 21.20
C ILE A 11 -101.35 -30.04 21.56
N LEU A 12 -101.05 -29.83 22.85
CA LEU A 12 -100.08 -28.81 23.27
C LEU A 12 -98.65 -29.16 22.80
N SER A 13 -98.28 -30.44 22.83
CA SER A 13 -97.01 -30.93 22.29
C SER A 13 -96.92 -30.75 20.78
N PHE A 14 -98.03 -30.92 20.04
CA PHE A 14 -98.05 -30.74 18.58
C PHE A 14 -97.97 -29.26 18.17
N ILE A 15 -98.64 -28.36 18.91
CA ILE A 15 -98.57 -26.90 18.69
C ILE A 15 -97.18 -26.37 19.06
N LEU A 16 -96.58 -26.87 20.15
CA LEU A 16 -95.20 -26.52 20.53
C LEU A 16 -94.20 -27.04 19.49
N PHE A 17 -94.44 -28.22 18.90
CA PHE A 17 -93.63 -28.75 17.81
C PHE A 17 -93.82 -27.98 16.49
N SER A 18 -95.02 -27.46 16.19
CA SER A 18 -95.25 -26.62 15.01
C SER A 18 -94.65 -25.22 15.12
N LEU A 19 -94.49 -24.70 16.35
CA LEU A 19 -93.80 -23.43 16.62
C LEU A 19 -92.26 -23.56 16.58
N LEU A 20 -91.74 -24.80 16.51
CA LEU A 20 -90.31 -25.09 16.37
C LEU A 20 -89.89 -25.39 14.92
N VAL A 21 -90.81 -25.29 13.94
CA VAL A 21 -90.40 -25.34 12.52
C VAL A 21 -89.63 -24.05 12.24
N PRO A 22 -88.30 -24.10 12.01
CA PRO A 22 -87.56 -22.90 11.68
C PRO A 22 -88.19 -22.33 10.42
N MET A 23 -88.68 -21.08 10.51
CA MET A 23 -89.09 -20.37 9.31
C MET A 23 -87.84 -20.24 8.45
N THR A 24 -87.83 -20.99 7.36
CA THR A 24 -86.69 -21.16 6.48
C THR A 24 -86.34 -19.80 5.90
N SER A 25 -85.15 -19.35 6.27
CA SER A 25 -84.55 -18.09 5.87
C SER A 25 -84.02 -18.20 4.43
N ALA A 26 -83.71 -17.09 3.78
CA ALA A 26 -82.93 -17.05 2.56
C ALA A 26 -81.61 -17.84 2.69
N GLU A 27 -80.99 -18.14 1.55
CA GLU A 27 -79.68 -18.77 1.53
C GLU A 27 -78.68 -17.77 0.95
N ILE A 28 -77.67 -17.42 1.76
CA ILE A 28 -76.52 -16.62 1.32
C ILE A 28 -75.32 -17.57 1.24
N LEU A 29 -74.78 -17.75 0.04
CA LEU A 29 -73.58 -18.55 -0.18
C LEU A 29 -72.42 -17.63 -0.54
N ILE A 30 -71.32 -17.76 0.19
CA ILE A 30 -70.11 -16.99 -0.04
C ILE A 30 -69.07 -17.89 -0.71
N GLY A 31 -68.51 -17.42 -1.83
CA GLY A 31 -67.45 -18.09 -2.56
C GLY A 31 -66.16 -18.25 -1.74
N GLN A 32 -65.33 -19.21 -2.14
CA GLN A 32 -64.08 -19.52 -1.44
C GLN A 32 -63.03 -18.42 -1.68
N THR A 33 -62.44 -17.90 -0.61
CA THR A 33 -61.31 -16.95 -0.66
C THR A 33 -59.96 -17.69 -0.77
N ALA A 34 -58.88 -16.99 -1.14
CA ALA A 34 -57.55 -17.54 -0.91
C ALA A 34 -57.28 -17.60 0.60
N SER A 35 -56.41 -18.52 1.03
CA SER A 35 -56.08 -18.65 2.46
C SER A 35 -55.16 -17.55 2.98
N LEU A 36 -54.42 -16.88 2.08
CA LEU A 36 -53.40 -15.89 2.41
C LEU A 36 -53.36 -14.76 1.38
N TYR A 37 -53.35 -13.53 1.86
CA TYR A 37 -53.19 -12.31 1.07
C TYR A 37 -52.08 -11.45 1.68
N ASN A 38 -51.41 -10.71 0.80
CA ASN A 38 -50.53 -9.62 1.21
C ASN A 38 -51.25 -8.28 1.11
N VAL A 39 -50.81 -7.29 1.88
CA VAL A 39 -51.38 -5.94 1.81
C VAL A 39 -51.22 -5.38 0.38
N GLY A 40 -52.28 -4.81 -0.17
CA GLY A 40 -52.34 -4.28 -1.53
C GLY A 40 -52.65 -5.31 -2.61
N ASP A 41 -52.89 -6.58 -2.27
CA ASP A 41 -53.41 -7.56 -3.21
C ASP A 41 -54.85 -7.25 -3.64
N ASP A 42 -55.19 -7.62 -4.87
CA ASP A 42 -56.57 -7.66 -5.32
C ASP A 42 -57.30 -8.84 -4.66
N PHE A 43 -58.42 -8.53 -4.04
CA PHE A 43 -59.33 -9.43 -3.37
C PHE A 43 -60.64 -9.50 -4.16
N GLY A 44 -61.09 -10.72 -4.45
CA GLY A 44 -62.34 -10.97 -5.16
C GLY A 44 -63.14 -12.03 -4.44
N ILE A 45 -64.44 -11.79 -4.28
CA ILE A 45 -65.37 -12.75 -3.70
C ILE A 45 -66.71 -12.72 -4.42
N THR A 46 -67.30 -13.89 -4.57
CA THR A 46 -68.61 -14.06 -5.21
C THR A 46 -69.64 -14.38 -4.13
N ILE A 47 -70.72 -13.63 -4.07
CA ILE A 47 -71.84 -13.88 -3.15
C ILE A 47 -73.06 -14.27 -3.98
N LYS A 48 -73.63 -15.43 -3.68
CA LYS A 48 -74.89 -15.90 -4.25
C LYS A 48 -75.99 -15.75 -3.23
N ILE A 49 -77.10 -15.14 -3.63
CA ILE A 49 -78.29 -14.97 -2.81
C ILE A 49 -79.46 -15.70 -3.47
N SER A 50 -80.15 -16.55 -2.72
CA SER A 50 -81.36 -17.24 -3.18
C SER A 50 -82.41 -17.27 -2.06
N PRO A 51 -83.32 -16.29 -2.00
CA PRO A 51 -84.31 -16.21 -0.94
C PRO A 51 -85.52 -17.11 -1.23
N LEU A 52 -86.07 -17.70 -0.17
CA LEU A 52 -87.27 -18.54 -0.25
C LEU A 52 -88.56 -17.75 -0.39
N THR A 53 -88.52 -16.43 -0.18
CA THR A 53 -89.61 -15.48 -0.45
C THR A 53 -89.04 -14.30 -1.23
N PRO A 54 -89.85 -13.56 -1.99
CA PRO A 54 -89.37 -12.34 -2.65
C PRO A 54 -88.87 -11.34 -1.61
N VAL A 55 -87.59 -10.94 -1.70
CA VAL A 55 -86.95 -9.98 -0.79
C VAL A 55 -86.34 -8.84 -1.60
N SER A 56 -86.56 -7.61 -1.14
CA SER A 56 -85.92 -6.41 -1.67
C SER A 56 -85.25 -5.67 -0.52
N ASP A 57 -83.93 -5.79 -0.42
CA ASP A 57 -83.12 -5.23 0.68
C ASP A 57 -81.71 -4.86 0.18
N PHE A 58 -80.84 -4.33 1.04
CA PHE A 58 -79.44 -4.10 0.73
C PHE A 58 -78.61 -5.36 0.99
N LEU A 59 -77.89 -5.82 -0.04
CA LEU A 59 -76.77 -6.73 0.18
C LEU A 59 -75.61 -5.91 0.71
N THR A 60 -75.18 -6.23 1.93
CA THR A 60 -74.00 -5.64 2.56
C THR A 60 -72.92 -6.71 2.72
N ALA A 61 -71.67 -6.34 2.48
CA ALA A 61 -70.53 -7.18 2.81
C ALA A 61 -69.48 -6.33 3.56
N SER A 62 -69.02 -6.85 4.69
CA SER A 62 -68.00 -6.24 5.52
C SER A 62 -66.80 -7.18 5.65
N LEU A 63 -65.60 -6.61 5.57
CA LEU A 63 -64.36 -7.27 5.96
C LEU A 63 -64.20 -7.13 7.48
N ILE A 64 -64.02 -8.25 8.18
CA ILE A 64 -63.76 -8.27 9.62
C ILE A 64 -62.34 -8.78 9.84
N CYS A 65 -61.46 -7.92 10.34
CA CYS A 65 -60.07 -8.25 10.70
C CYS A 65 -59.82 -7.81 12.13
N SER A 66 -59.34 -8.72 12.99
CA SER A 66 -59.02 -8.41 14.40
C SER A 66 -60.15 -7.70 15.18
N GLY A 67 -61.41 -8.00 14.83
CA GLY A 67 -62.61 -7.41 15.44
C GLY A 67 -63.04 -6.05 14.88
N THR A 68 -62.27 -5.45 13.97
CA THR A 68 -62.67 -4.23 13.24
C THR A 68 -63.49 -4.61 12.02
N GLU A 69 -64.69 -4.04 11.91
CA GLU A 69 -65.58 -4.25 10.78
C GLU A 69 -65.52 -3.08 9.78
N ILE A 70 -65.22 -3.39 8.52
CA ILE A 70 -65.06 -2.40 7.43
C ILE A 70 -65.96 -2.80 6.27
N GLY A 71 -66.94 -1.96 5.95
CA GLY A 71 -67.87 -2.22 4.83
C GLY A 71 -67.16 -2.14 3.47
N ILE A 72 -67.15 -3.24 2.71
CA ILE A 72 -66.53 -3.32 1.38
C ILE A 72 -67.55 -3.27 0.24
N TYR A 73 -68.82 -3.56 0.51
CA TYR A 73 -69.88 -3.51 -0.50
C TYR A 73 -71.24 -3.21 0.13
N LYS A 74 -72.05 -2.39 -0.56
CA LYS A 74 -73.45 -2.14 -0.23
C LYS A 74 -74.24 -1.81 -1.48
N SER A 75 -75.22 -2.64 -1.83
CA SER A 75 -76.03 -2.42 -3.03
C SER A 75 -77.45 -2.98 -2.86
N PRO A 76 -78.51 -2.27 -3.28
CA PRO A 76 -79.87 -2.77 -3.20
C PRO A 76 -80.05 -3.94 -4.18
N GLN A 77 -80.59 -5.05 -3.68
CA GLN A 77 -80.91 -6.24 -4.47
C GLN A 77 -82.39 -6.58 -4.29
N SER A 78 -83.05 -6.85 -5.40
CA SER A 78 -84.38 -7.45 -5.43
C SER A 78 -84.25 -8.81 -6.09
N VAL A 79 -84.68 -9.85 -5.40
CA VAL A 79 -84.55 -11.25 -5.85
C VAL A 79 -85.88 -11.95 -5.63
N ALA A 80 -86.41 -12.54 -6.69
CA ALA A 80 -87.65 -13.30 -6.61
C ALA A 80 -87.45 -14.62 -5.84
N GLN A 81 -88.55 -15.21 -5.39
CA GLN A 81 -88.52 -16.52 -4.74
C GLN A 81 -87.88 -17.56 -5.66
N GLY A 82 -86.84 -18.23 -5.15
CA GLY A 82 -86.11 -19.27 -5.87
C GLY A 82 -85.25 -18.78 -7.04
N GLU A 83 -85.14 -17.46 -7.25
CA GLU A 83 -84.15 -16.88 -8.15
C GLU A 83 -82.77 -16.89 -7.45
N GLU A 84 -81.72 -17.27 -8.17
CA GLU A 84 -80.35 -17.17 -7.69
C GLU A 84 -79.70 -15.96 -8.36
N LYS A 85 -79.17 -15.04 -7.55
CA LYS A 85 -78.41 -13.89 -8.04
C LYS A 85 -76.98 -13.95 -7.57
N GLU A 86 -76.05 -13.84 -8.51
CA GLU A 86 -74.61 -13.85 -8.25
C GLU A 86 -74.05 -12.43 -8.31
N ILE A 87 -73.33 -12.02 -7.27
CA ILE A 87 -72.71 -10.72 -7.13
C ILE A 87 -71.21 -10.91 -6.95
N ASN A 88 -70.43 -10.37 -7.88
CA ASN A 88 -68.97 -10.35 -7.79
C ASN A 88 -68.52 -9.04 -7.15
N ILE A 89 -67.85 -9.16 -6.00
CA ILE A 89 -67.28 -8.05 -5.26
C ILE A 89 -65.77 -8.12 -5.43
N SER A 90 -65.17 -7.05 -5.93
CA SER A 90 -63.72 -6.89 -5.97
C SER A 90 -63.30 -5.66 -5.19
N ALA A 91 -62.21 -5.80 -4.45
CA ALA A 91 -61.59 -4.74 -3.66
C ALA A 91 -60.08 -4.95 -3.66
N ARG A 92 -59.30 -3.92 -3.32
CA ARG A 92 -57.86 -4.05 -3.12
C ARG A 92 -57.57 -3.92 -1.63
N LEU A 93 -56.88 -4.90 -1.03
CA LEU A 93 -56.58 -4.94 0.42
C LEU A 93 -55.50 -3.93 0.82
N ASP A 94 -55.66 -2.67 0.43
CA ASP A 94 -54.73 -1.60 0.75
C ASP A 94 -54.82 -1.17 2.23
N ASN A 95 -53.90 -0.31 2.65
CA ASN A 95 -53.85 0.17 4.02
C ASN A 95 -55.11 0.98 4.42
N PHE A 96 -55.97 1.40 3.48
CA PHE A 96 -57.26 2.01 3.80
C PHE A 96 -58.28 0.95 4.23
N LEU A 97 -58.39 -0.16 3.49
CA LEU A 97 -59.31 -1.25 3.83
C LEU A 97 -58.83 -2.12 4.99
N VAL A 98 -57.52 -2.33 5.15
CA VAL A 98 -57.01 -3.13 6.28
C VAL A 98 -56.60 -2.26 7.46
N GLN A 99 -56.49 -0.94 7.33
CA GLN A 99 -56.07 -0.02 8.41
C GLN A 99 -54.78 -0.43 9.15
N GLY A 100 -53.89 -1.17 8.47
CA GLY A 100 -52.68 -1.74 9.07
C GLY A 100 -52.93 -2.95 9.99
N THR A 101 -54.12 -3.53 9.98
CA THR A 101 -54.41 -4.78 10.69
C THR A 101 -53.90 -5.97 9.88
N GLU A 102 -53.06 -6.78 10.51
CA GLU A 102 -52.59 -8.07 10.02
C GLU A 102 -53.25 -9.20 10.82
N GLY A 103 -53.25 -10.41 10.25
CA GLY A 103 -53.77 -11.62 10.88
C GLY A 103 -55.03 -12.15 10.21
N LYS A 104 -55.86 -12.85 10.99
CA LYS A 104 -57.04 -13.55 10.48
C LYS A 104 -58.19 -12.60 10.20
N CYS A 105 -58.74 -12.71 9.00
CA CYS A 105 -59.87 -11.95 8.49
C CYS A 105 -60.94 -12.88 7.91
N PHE A 106 -62.18 -12.41 7.86
CA PHE A 106 -63.26 -13.08 7.13
C PHE A 106 -64.25 -12.03 6.60
N ILE A 107 -65.06 -12.43 5.62
CA ILE A 107 -66.14 -11.58 5.09
C ILE A 107 -67.44 -11.95 5.79
N LYS A 108 -68.13 -10.93 6.32
CA LYS A 108 -69.49 -11.04 6.82
C LYS A 108 -70.44 -10.41 5.82
N ALA A 109 -71.37 -11.19 5.27
CA ALA A 109 -72.39 -10.71 4.34
C ALA A 109 -73.78 -10.73 5.00
N SER A 110 -74.59 -9.70 4.72
CA SER A 110 -75.98 -9.65 5.19
C SER A 110 -76.95 -9.19 4.10
N PHE A 111 -78.10 -9.87 4.02
CA PHE A 111 -79.20 -9.59 3.10
C PHE A 111 -80.51 -10.12 3.68
N GLY A 112 -81.58 -9.31 3.70
CA GLY A 112 -82.91 -9.76 4.13
C GLY A 112 -83.02 -10.11 5.63
N GLY A 113 -82.11 -9.58 6.46
CA GLY A 113 -82.04 -9.88 7.90
C GLY A 113 -81.18 -11.09 8.27
N GLU A 114 -80.57 -11.76 7.29
CA GLU A 114 -79.67 -12.89 7.53
C GLU A 114 -78.22 -12.48 7.42
N GLU A 115 -77.35 -13.26 8.07
CA GLU A 115 -75.92 -13.03 8.10
C GLU A 115 -75.18 -14.35 7.88
N VAL A 116 -74.21 -14.34 6.97
CA VAL A 116 -73.31 -15.47 6.72
C VAL A 116 -71.88 -14.96 6.72
N SER A 117 -70.96 -15.78 7.23
CA SER A 117 -69.53 -15.49 7.24
C SER A 117 -68.77 -16.42 6.30
N SER A 118 -67.75 -15.89 5.62
CA SER A 118 -66.84 -16.69 4.81
C SER A 118 -65.93 -17.55 5.69
N GLN A 119 -65.15 -18.42 5.04
CA GLN A 119 -63.95 -18.98 5.68
C GLN A 119 -62.98 -17.87 6.10
N GLU A 120 -62.21 -18.13 7.16
CA GLU A 120 -61.09 -17.28 7.56
C GLU A 120 -59.96 -17.33 6.52
N PHE A 121 -59.28 -16.20 6.33
CA PHE A 121 -58.04 -16.08 5.58
C PHE A 121 -57.08 -15.14 6.32
N GLU A 122 -55.80 -15.21 6.00
CA GLU A 122 -54.78 -14.38 6.64
C GLU A 122 -54.37 -13.21 5.73
N VAL A 123 -54.17 -12.04 6.34
CA VAL A 123 -53.57 -10.86 5.70
C VAL A 123 -52.25 -10.56 6.40
N THR A 124 -51.15 -10.51 5.64
CA THR A 124 -49.80 -10.21 6.17
C THR A 124 -49.09 -9.17 5.31
N ASN A 125 -48.07 -8.52 5.86
CA ASN A 125 -47.15 -7.65 5.13
C ASN A 125 -45.81 -8.34 4.80
N ASP A 126 -45.65 -9.61 5.19
CA ASP A 126 -44.38 -10.32 5.15
C ASP A 126 -43.87 -10.55 3.72
N VAL A 127 -42.59 -10.26 3.52
CA VAL A 127 -41.82 -10.59 2.33
C VAL A 127 -40.69 -11.55 2.69
N ARG A 128 -40.64 -12.67 1.98
CA ARG A 128 -39.52 -13.63 2.02
C ARG A 128 -38.42 -13.16 1.06
N LEU A 129 -37.20 -13.07 1.57
CA LEU A 129 -36.06 -12.53 0.85
C LEU A 129 -34.90 -13.53 0.84
N ASP A 130 -34.56 -13.99 -0.35
CA ASP A 130 -33.39 -14.83 -0.61
C ASP A 130 -32.26 -13.98 -1.21
N LEU A 131 -31.16 -13.86 -0.48
CA LEU A 131 -30.00 -13.06 -0.88
C LEU A 131 -28.84 -13.98 -1.32
N ASN A 132 -28.24 -13.65 -2.46
CA ASN A 132 -27.09 -14.37 -3.01
C ASN A 132 -25.97 -13.39 -3.37
N ILE A 133 -24.82 -13.54 -2.71
CA ILE A 133 -23.62 -12.72 -2.91
C ILE A 133 -22.61 -13.53 -3.72
N GLN A 134 -22.07 -12.95 -4.78
CA GLN A 134 -20.99 -13.57 -5.53
C GLN A 134 -19.66 -13.43 -4.76
N GLY A 135 -19.36 -14.43 -3.94
CA GLY A 135 -18.17 -14.46 -3.09
C GLY A 135 -18.48 -14.16 -1.63
N VAL A 136 -17.56 -14.54 -0.75
CA VAL A 136 -17.68 -14.35 0.71
C VAL A 136 -16.48 -13.57 1.27
N ILE A 137 -15.38 -13.54 0.53
CA ILE A 137 -14.12 -12.89 0.91
C ILE A 137 -13.75 -11.92 -0.21
N PHE A 138 -13.51 -10.68 0.15
CA PHE A 138 -13.21 -9.60 -0.77
C PHE A 138 -11.99 -8.82 -0.29
N ASN A 139 -11.28 -8.20 -1.22
CA ASN A 139 -10.25 -7.21 -0.93
C ASN A 139 -10.83 -5.79 -0.94
N PRO A 140 -10.24 -4.84 -0.20
CA PRO A 140 -10.52 -3.42 -0.36
C PRO A 140 -10.43 -2.99 -1.83
N GLY A 141 -11.40 -2.21 -2.29
CA GLY A 141 -11.50 -1.80 -3.69
C GLY A 141 -12.10 -2.84 -4.65
N GLU A 142 -12.48 -4.04 -4.21
CA GLU A 142 -13.18 -5.01 -5.07
C GLU A 142 -14.67 -4.69 -5.22
N THR A 143 -15.26 -5.14 -6.32
CA THR A 143 -16.69 -5.00 -6.59
C THR A 143 -17.44 -6.22 -6.10
N VAL A 144 -18.43 -6.01 -5.24
CA VAL A 144 -19.37 -7.02 -4.74
C VAL A 144 -20.61 -7.01 -5.64
N SER A 145 -21.00 -8.17 -6.16
CA SER A 145 -22.27 -8.36 -6.85
C SER A 145 -23.24 -9.11 -5.96
N VAL A 146 -24.38 -8.45 -5.70
CA VAL A 146 -25.46 -8.93 -4.84
C VAL A 146 -26.69 -9.12 -5.70
N THR A 147 -27.18 -10.36 -5.74
CA THR A 147 -28.44 -10.71 -6.39
C THR A 147 -29.42 -11.17 -5.35
N GLY A 148 -30.71 -10.93 -5.54
CA GLY A 148 -31.70 -11.45 -4.61
C GLY A 148 -33.06 -11.64 -5.25
N LYS A 149 -33.86 -12.48 -4.59
CA LYS A 149 -35.25 -12.75 -4.91
C LYS A 149 -36.12 -12.40 -3.72
N ALA A 150 -37.21 -11.69 -3.98
CA ALA A 150 -38.18 -11.23 -3.01
C ALA A 150 -39.57 -11.70 -3.43
N GLU A 151 -40.18 -12.50 -2.58
CA GLU A 151 -41.51 -13.06 -2.76
C GLU A 151 -42.38 -12.64 -1.59
N LYS A 152 -43.60 -12.20 -1.89
CA LYS A 152 -44.65 -12.00 -0.89
C LYS A 152 -44.97 -13.32 -0.19
N ALA A 153 -45.56 -13.28 0.99
CA ALA A 153 -45.95 -14.48 1.74
C ALA A 153 -46.84 -15.44 0.90
N ASN A 154 -47.69 -14.89 0.04
CA ASN A 154 -48.52 -15.67 -0.89
C ASN A 154 -47.81 -16.18 -2.16
N GLY A 155 -46.49 -15.96 -2.30
CA GLY A 155 -45.68 -16.43 -3.42
C GLY A 155 -45.67 -15.54 -4.66
N LYS A 156 -46.38 -14.40 -4.65
CA LYS A 156 -46.28 -13.41 -5.73
C LYS A 156 -44.94 -12.65 -5.66
N PRO A 157 -44.37 -12.23 -6.81
CA PRO A 157 -43.19 -11.39 -6.80
C PRO A 157 -43.47 -10.01 -6.18
N VAL A 158 -42.47 -9.44 -5.52
CA VAL A 158 -42.52 -8.05 -5.03
C VAL A 158 -42.17 -7.08 -6.16
N GLU A 159 -42.96 -6.01 -6.30
CA GLU A 159 -42.63 -4.84 -7.12
C GLU A 159 -42.36 -3.66 -6.18
N GLY A 160 -41.11 -3.25 -6.03
CA GLY A 160 -40.77 -2.32 -4.95
C GLY A 160 -39.33 -1.86 -4.95
N PHE A 161 -38.76 -1.70 -3.76
CA PHE A 161 -37.42 -1.20 -3.54
C PHE A 161 -36.64 -2.13 -2.63
N VAL A 162 -35.32 -2.17 -2.82
CA VAL A 162 -34.36 -2.82 -1.94
C VAL A 162 -33.42 -1.78 -1.38
N GLU A 163 -33.15 -1.87 -0.09
CA GLU A 163 -32.16 -1.09 0.64
C GLU A 163 -31.06 -2.05 1.12
N LEU A 164 -29.85 -1.88 0.58
CA LEU A 164 -28.65 -2.60 1.01
C LEU A 164 -27.81 -1.69 1.88
N THR A 165 -27.42 -2.17 3.07
CA THR A 165 -26.62 -1.39 4.02
C THR A 165 -25.51 -2.25 4.62
N VAL A 166 -24.31 -1.69 4.70
CA VAL A 166 -23.20 -2.21 5.51
C VAL A 166 -22.74 -1.07 6.44
N PRO A 167 -23.30 -0.98 7.67
CA PRO A 167 -23.14 0.18 8.54
C PRO A 167 -21.68 0.53 8.85
N GLU A 168 -20.84 -0.48 9.08
CA GLU A 168 -19.46 -0.32 9.55
C GLU A 168 -18.56 0.35 8.49
N ILE A 169 -18.84 0.12 7.20
CA ILE A 169 -18.14 0.79 6.08
C ILE A 169 -18.95 1.97 5.51
N LYS A 170 -20.01 2.41 6.20
CA LYS A 170 -20.90 3.51 5.82
C LYS A 170 -21.47 3.37 4.40
N PHE A 171 -21.69 2.13 3.97
CA PHE A 171 -22.29 1.85 2.68
C PHE A 171 -23.81 1.75 2.81
N SER A 172 -24.54 2.47 1.97
CA SER A 172 -25.98 2.35 1.81
C SER A 172 -26.37 2.57 0.35
N PHE A 173 -27.27 1.74 -0.16
CA PHE A 173 -27.77 1.82 -1.52
C PHE A 173 -29.26 1.49 -1.56
N THR A 174 -30.02 2.23 -2.37
CA THR A 174 -31.42 1.93 -2.64
C THR A 174 -31.63 1.71 -4.14
N GLY A 175 -32.27 0.61 -4.52
CA GLY A 175 -32.56 0.27 -5.91
C GLY A 175 -33.96 -0.32 -6.09
N PRO A 176 -34.45 -0.41 -7.35
CA PRO A 176 -35.74 -1.04 -7.64
C PRO A 176 -35.66 -2.57 -7.57
N VAL A 177 -36.78 -3.19 -7.21
CA VAL A 177 -37.04 -4.63 -7.30
C VAL A 177 -38.13 -4.80 -8.35
N ASN A 178 -37.80 -5.49 -9.44
CA ASN A 178 -38.72 -5.74 -10.56
C ASN A 178 -38.99 -7.23 -10.66
N ALA A 179 -40.26 -7.62 -10.76
CA ALA A 179 -40.68 -9.03 -10.80
C ALA A 179 -40.04 -9.87 -9.67
N GLY A 180 -39.93 -9.29 -8.48
CA GLY A 180 -39.35 -9.94 -7.31
C GLY A 180 -37.85 -10.16 -7.40
N ALA A 181 -37.13 -9.56 -8.35
CA ALA A 181 -35.69 -9.74 -8.50
C ALA A 181 -34.94 -8.41 -8.47
N PHE A 182 -33.72 -8.43 -7.94
CA PHE A 182 -32.79 -7.31 -8.00
C PHE A 182 -31.35 -7.79 -8.20
N ASN A 183 -30.54 -6.91 -8.79
CA ASN A 183 -29.10 -7.10 -8.97
C ASN A 183 -28.39 -5.77 -8.71
N ILE A 184 -27.53 -5.75 -7.71
CA ILE A 184 -26.82 -4.56 -7.25
C ILE A 184 -25.32 -4.87 -7.23
N THR A 185 -24.54 -3.93 -7.73
CA THR A 185 -23.08 -3.96 -7.63
C THR A 185 -22.59 -2.76 -6.87
N PHE A 186 -21.70 -2.96 -5.90
CA PHE A 186 -21.03 -1.88 -5.21
C PHE A 186 -19.55 -2.19 -5.02
N ARG A 187 -18.74 -1.16 -4.83
CA ARG A 187 -17.29 -1.29 -4.62
C ARG A 187 -16.98 -1.09 -3.14
N ILE A 188 -16.20 -2.00 -2.55
CA ILE A 188 -15.70 -1.86 -1.18
C ILE A 188 -14.73 -0.68 -1.15
N PRO A 189 -14.85 0.25 -0.19
CA PRO A 189 -13.88 1.35 -0.04
C PRO A 189 -12.44 0.84 0.05
N GLU A 190 -11.48 1.57 -0.50
CA GLU A 190 -10.07 1.15 -0.50
C GLU A 190 -9.42 1.20 0.89
N ASP A 191 -10.03 1.95 1.80
CA ASP A 191 -9.68 2.14 3.22
C ASP A 191 -10.58 1.33 4.17
N ALA A 192 -11.43 0.45 3.65
CA ALA A 192 -12.28 -0.39 4.49
C ALA A 192 -11.42 -1.29 5.38
N SER A 193 -11.67 -1.28 6.70
CA SER A 193 -10.95 -2.14 7.64
C SER A 193 -11.12 -3.62 7.30
N SER A 194 -10.20 -4.44 7.81
CA SER A 194 -10.31 -5.90 7.66
C SER A 194 -11.28 -6.47 8.69
N GLY A 195 -12.01 -7.51 8.33
CA GLY A 195 -12.98 -8.11 9.25
C GLY A 195 -14.18 -8.75 8.57
N SER A 196 -15.19 -9.09 9.37
CA SER A 196 -16.46 -9.62 8.92
C SER A 196 -17.56 -8.59 9.12
N TYR A 197 -18.41 -8.42 8.11
CA TYR A 197 -19.42 -7.38 8.03
C TYR A 197 -20.77 -7.97 7.66
N ASP A 198 -21.83 -7.45 8.28
CA ASP A 198 -23.20 -7.82 7.96
C ASP A 198 -23.73 -6.95 6.83
N LEU A 199 -23.89 -7.54 5.64
CA LEU A 199 -24.67 -6.96 4.57
C LEU A 199 -26.15 -7.16 4.88
N LYS A 200 -26.83 -6.08 5.26
CA LYS A 200 -28.26 -6.08 5.54
C LYS A 200 -29.02 -5.68 4.28
N ALA A 201 -30.02 -6.48 3.92
CA ALA A 201 -30.92 -6.22 2.82
C ALA A 201 -32.35 -6.08 3.37
N ARG A 202 -33.01 -4.96 3.05
CA ARG A 202 -34.43 -4.74 3.33
C ARG A 202 -35.16 -4.51 2.03
N VAL A 203 -36.15 -5.33 1.73
CA VAL A 203 -37.04 -5.16 0.57
C VAL A 203 -38.38 -4.67 1.05
N TYR A 204 -38.96 -3.69 0.35
CA TYR A 204 -40.27 -3.15 0.69
C TYR A 204 -41.04 -2.65 -0.53
N GLU A 205 -42.37 -2.69 -0.44
CA GLU A 205 -43.32 -2.14 -1.40
C GLU A 205 -44.01 -0.92 -0.79
N LYS A 206 -44.29 0.09 -1.61
CA LYS A 206 -45.01 1.30 -1.19
C LYS A 206 -46.36 1.39 -1.89
N ASP A 207 -47.37 1.88 -1.19
CA ASP A 207 -48.67 2.22 -1.79
C ASP A 207 -48.63 3.55 -2.56
N ILE A 208 -49.78 3.94 -3.12
CA ILE A 208 -49.95 5.21 -3.85
C ILE A 208 -49.73 6.46 -2.97
N SER A 209 -49.79 6.33 -1.64
CA SER A 209 -49.51 7.41 -0.69
C SER A 209 -48.03 7.46 -0.28
N GLY A 210 -47.22 6.50 -0.74
CA GLY A 210 -45.82 6.36 -0.41
C GLY A 210 -45.54 5.63 0.91
N LYS A 211 -46.57 5.08 1.56
CA LYS A 211 -46.44 4.31 2.81
C LYS A 211 -45.97 2.89 2.48
N VAL A 212 -45.05 2.35 3.28
CA VAL A 212 -44.61 0.95 3.16
C VAL A 212 -45.77 0.03 3.56
N VAL A 213 -46.10 -0.93 2.69
CA VAL A 213 -47.23 -1.86 2.86
C VAL A 213 -46.83 -3.32 2.92
N ASN A 214 -45.71 -3.70 2.30
CA ASN A 214 -45.11 -5.03 2.46
C ASN A 214 -43.62 -4.83 2.71
N GLU A 215 -43.02 -5.61 3.61
CA GLU A 215 -41.59 -5.55 3.86
C GLU A 215 -40.99 -6.89 4.34
N GLY A 216 -39.69 -7.01 4.15
CA GLY A 216 -38.91 -8.15 4.60
C GLY A 216 -37.44 -7.79 4.68
N SER A 217 -36.70 -8.46 5.55
CA SER A 217 -35.26 -8.22 5.67
C SER A 217 -34.49 -9.51 5.87
N THR A 218 -33.25 -9.52 5.39
CA THR A 218 -32.30 -10.59 5.61
C THR A 218 -30.89 -10.01 5.71
N SER A 219 -29.95 -10.80 6.21
CA SER A 219 -28.55 -10.41 6.31
C SER A 219 -27.66 -11.53 5.82
N ALA A 220 -26.53 -11.15 5.22
CA ALA A 220 -25.48 -12.07 4.83
C ALA A 220 -24.12 -11.53 5.26
N LEU A 221 -23.21 -12.44 5.61
CA LEU A 221 -21.87 -12.09 6.07
C LEU A 221 -20.93 -11.95 4.87
N ILE A 222 -20.20 -10.84 4.80
CA ILE A 222 -19.06 -10.68 3.90
C ILE A 222 -17.78 -10.49 4.73
N ARG A 223 -16.64 -10.89 4.21
CA ARG A 223 -15.33 -10.73 4.86
C ARG A 223 -14.42 -9.88 3.99
N ILE A 224 -13.78 -8.88 4.59
CA ILE A 224 -12.77 -8.04 3.95
C ILE A 224 -11.39 -8.50 4.43
N ASN A 225 -10.50 -8.81 3.49
CA ASN A 225 -9.12 -9.19 3.79
C ASN A 225 -8.30 -8.02 4.30
N GLN A 226 -7.33 -8.31 5.15
CA GLN A 226 -6.30 -7.36 5.54
C GLN A 226 -5.23 -7.26 4.44
N ILE A 227 -4.93 -6.04 4.01
CA ILE A 227 -3.89 -5.73 3.04
C ILE A 227 -2.95 -4.69 3.63
N VAL A 228 -1.70 -5.07 3.84
CA VAL A 228 -0.64 -4.16 4.31
C VAL A 228 -0.42 -3.05 3.28
N LYS A 229 -0.41 -1.80 3.75
CA LYS A 229 -0.14 -0.60 2.94
C LYS A 229 1.12 0.15 3.35
N GLU A 230 1.55 -0.01 4.59
CA GLU A 230 2.71 0.70 5.13
C GLU A 230 3.47 -0.18 6.12
N ILE A 231 4.79 0.06 6.21
CA ILE A 231 5.70 -0.58 7.16
C ILE A 231 6.49 0.51 7.88
N GLY A 232 6.64 0.35 9.18
CA GLY A 232 7.39 1.25 10.06
C GLY A 232 8.35 0.50 10.97
N ILE A 233 9.32 1.24 11.51
CA ILE A 233 10.23 0.76 12.56
C ILE A 233 10.07 1.67 13.78
N ALA A 234 9.72 1.10 14.93
CA ALA A 234 9.77 1.78 16.21
C ALA A 234 11.10 1.47 16.91
N LEU A 235 11.73 2.49 17.48
CA LEU A 235 12.97 2.36 18.25
C LEU A 235 12.68 2.82 19.69
N SER A 236 13.28 2.16 20.69
CA SER A 236 13.22 2.63 22.07
C SER A 236 13.90 3.99 22.21
N ASP A 237 15.04 4.16 21.54
CA ASP A 237 15.89 5.35 21.61
C ASP A 237 16.50 5.67 20.25
N GLN A 238 16.81 6.95 20.01
CA GLN A 238 17.51 7.39 18.79
C GLN A 238 19.03 7.46 18.96
N THR A 239 19.49 7.43 20.21
CA THR A 239 20.91 7.53 20.58
C THR A 239 21.17 6.55 21.69
N ILE A 240 22.28 5.82 21.60
CA ILE A 240 22.62 4.78 22.57
C ILE A 240 24.13 4.74 22.80
N SER A 241 24.52 4.64 24.07
CA SER A 241 25.93 4.47 24.42
C SER A 241 26.41 3.05 24.10
N PRO A 242 27.71 2.86 23.83
CA PRO A 242 28.31 1.53 23.75
C PRO A 242 28.03 0.71 25.02
N ASN A 243 27.97 -0.62 24.88
CA ASN A 243 27.49 -1.55 25.93
C ASN A 243 25.96 -1.46 26.24
N GLY A 244 25.23 -0.56 25.59
CA GLY A 244 23.77 -0.48 25.67
C GLY A 244 23.05 -1.56 24.85
N VAL A 245 21.75 -1.70 25.07
CA VAL A 245 20.86 -2.58 24.28
C VAL A 245 19.76 -1.74 23.65
N LEU A 246 19.79 -1.62 22.31
CA LEU A 246 18.72 -0.94 21.59
C LEU A 246 17.56 -1.92 21.39
N THR A 247 16.36 -1.54 21.78
CA THR A 247 15.15 -2.29 21.47
C THR A 247 14.44 -1.67 20.27
N TYR A 248 13.98 -2.48 19.34
CA TYR A 248 13.21 -2.04 18.18
C TYR A 248 12.10 -3.02 17.85
N SER A 249 11.06 -2.55 17.15
CA SER A 249 10.00 -3.40 16.60
C SER A 249 9.64 -2.95 15.18
N VAL A 250 9.14 -3.90 14.39
CA VAL A 250 8.57 -3.62 13.07
C VAL A 250 7.05 -3.53 13.23
N ILE A 251 6.46 -2.49 12.65
CA ILE A 251 5.02 -2.26 12.69
C ILE A 251 4.51 -2.25 11.26
N LEU A 252 3.55 -3.12 10.95
CA LEU A 252 2.82 -3.09 9.68
C LEU A 252 1.49 -2.38 9.87
N TYR A 253 1.10 -1.55 8.90
CA TYR A 253 -0.21 -0.92 8.89
C TYR A 253 -1.03 -1.42 7.69
N ASP A 254 -2.30 -1.72 7.90
CA ASP A 254 -3.23 -2.16 6.87
C ASP A 254 -3.86 -0.99 6.11
N GLN A 255 -4.82 -1.30 5.24
CA GLN A 255 -5.52 -0.32 4.42
C GLN A 255 -6.30 0.75 5.19
N ALA A 256 -6.68 0.48 6.44
CA ALA A 256 -7.39 1.40 7.31
C ALA A 256 -6.43 2.18 8.23
N GLY A 257 -5.12 1.92 8.13
CA GLY A 257 -4.11 2.46 9.04
C GLY A 257 -4.07 1.75 10.40
N GLU A 258 -4.70 0.59 10.53
CA GLU A 258 -4.68 -0.24 11.73
C GLU A 258 -3.47 -1.19 11.72
N HIS A 259 -3.06 -1.69 12.89
CA HIS A 259 -1.94 -2.63 12.99
C HIS A 259 -2.26 -3.93 12.24
N ALA A 260 -1.33 -4.36 11.39
CA ALA A 260 -1.44 -5.56 10.59
C ALA A 260 -0.51 -6.66 11.09
N SER A 261 -0.92 -7.92 10.94
CA SER A 261 -0.05 -9.05 11.26
C SER A 261 0.70 -9.53 10.02
N GLY A 262 2.00 -9.78 10.15
CA GLY A 262 2.82 -10.32 9.08
C GLY A 262 4.28 -10.48 9.52
N ASP A 263 5.06 -11.21 8.73
CA ASP A 263 6.47 -11.48 9.00
C ASP A 263 7.35 -10.62 8.08
N ALA A 264 8.18 -9.75 8.68
CA ALA A 264 9.07 -8.84 7.96
C ALA A 264 10.53 -9.26 8.11
N SER A 265 11.30 -9.20 7.01
CA SER A 265 12.75 -9.40 7.06
C SER A 265 13.41 -8.13 7.58
N VAL A 266 14.23 -8.24 8.62
CA VAL A 266 15.01 -7.13 9.18
C VAL A 266 16.50 -7.36 8.96
N ARG A 267 17.22 -6.30 8.60
CA ARG A 267 18.68 -6.26 8.51
C ARG A 267 19.20 -5.04 9.26
N VAL A 268 20.18 -5.25 10.12
CA VAL A 268 20.86 -4.19 10.86
C VAL A 268 22.26 -4.03 10.27
N TYR A 269 22.64 -2.81 9.94
CA TYR A 269 23.94 -2.46 9.38
C TYR A 269 24.69 -1.52 10.29
N LYS A 270 26.01 -1.74 10.34
CA LYS A 270 26.97 -0.86 11.01
C LYS A 270 27.18 0.43 10.20
N PRO A 271 27.82 1.48 10.76
CA PRO A 271 28.04 2.75 10.09
C PRO A 271 28.82 2.65 8.77
N GLU A 272 29.73 1.68 8.65
CA GLU A 272 30.48 1.41 7.43
C GLU A 272 29.67 0.64 6.35
N GLY A 273 28.42 0.28 6.64
CA GLY A 273 27.53 -0.46 5.75
C GLY A 273 27.67 -1.99 5.83
N SER A 274 28.46 -2.52 6.76
CA SER A 274 28.59 -3.96 6.96
C SER A 274 27.35 -4.52 7.68
N LEU A 275 26.90 -5.71 7.29
CA LEU A 275 25.74 -6.37 7.91
C LEU A 275 26.12 -6.86 9.32
N PHE A 276 25.40 -6.39 10.34
CA PHE A 276 25.56 -6.81 11.73
C PHE A 276 24.65 -8.00 12.07
N ASP A 277 23.38 -7.91 11.72
CA ASP A 277 22.36 -8.89 12.09
C ASP A 277 21.27 -8.97 11.01
N GLN A 278 20.69 -10.17 10.84
CA GLN A 278 19.59 -10.39 9.92
C GLN A 278 18.64 -11.45 10.50
N ARG A 279 17.35 -11.12 10.55
CA ARG A 279 16.31 -12.00 11.09
C ARG A 279 14.94 -11.71 10.47
N ILE A 280 13.97 -12.57 10.75
CA ILE A 280 12.56 -12.34 10.43
C ILE A 280 11.86 -12.02 11.75
N LEU A 281 11.08 -10.95 11.79
CA LEU A 281 10.28 -10.55 12.95
C LEU A 281 8.81 -10.49 12.55
N ARG A 282 7.94 -10.96 13.44
CA ARG A 282 6.51 -10.72 13.30
C ARG A 282 6.20 -9.26 13.63
N SER A 283 5.21 -8.66 12.97
CA SER A 283 4.75 -7.31 13.32
C SER A 283 4.42 -7.22 14.81
N ASP A 284 4.79 -6.08 15.40
CA ASP A 284 4.69 -5.75 16.84
C ASP A 284 5.58 -6.60 17.77
N GLU A 285 6.35 -7.56 17.24
CA GLU A 285 7.40 -8.26 17.99
C GLU A 285 8.61 -7.35 18.20
N SER A 286 9.09 -7.30 19.44
CA SER A 286 10.28 -6.53 19.79
C SER A 286 11.54 -7.39 19.69
N ALA A 287 12.60 -6.81 19.13
CA ALA A 287 13.93 -7.39 19.06
C ALA A 287 14.97 -6.42 19.61
N THR A 288 16.15 -6.95 19.93
CA THR A 288 17.23 -6.18 20.54
C THR A 288 18.50 -6.23 19.69
N VAL A 289 19.19 -5.09 19.59
CA VAL A 289 20.56 -4.99 19.07
C VAL A 289 21.50 -4.80 20.27
N PRO A 290 22.17 -5.86 20.75
CA PRO A 290 23.16 -5.73 21.81
C PRO A 290 24.42 -5.05 21.25
N LEU A 291 24.81 -3.92 21.83
CA LEU A 291 26.06 -3.25 21.50
C LEU A 291 27.12 -3.67 22.51
N VAL A 292 28.33 -3.92 22.04
CA VAL A 292 29.50 -4.15 22.90
C VAL A 292 30.29 -2.85 23.04
N LEU A 293 31.21 -2.78 24.00
CA LEU A 293 32.08 -1.60 24.17
C LEU A 293 32.88 -1.26 22.90
N SER A 294 33.24 -2.25 22.09
CA SER A 294 33.96 -2.05 20.82
C SER A 294 33.05 -1.79 19.61
N SER A 295 31.74 -1.54 19.81
CA SER A 295 30.80 -1.28 18.71
C SER A 295 31.13 0.06 18.03
N PRO A 296 31.35 0.11 16.70
CA PRO A 296 31.72 1.35 16.01
C PRO A 296 30.72 2.49 16.25
N PRO A 297 31.18 3.70 16.57
CA PRO A 297 30.32 4.86 16.74
C PRO A 297 29.75 5.33 15.40
N GLY A 298 28.67 6.09 15.46
CA GLY A 298 28.04 6.70 14.30
C GLY A 298 26.63 6.17 14.02
N TYR A 299 26.11 6.45 12.83
CA TYR A 299 24.74 6.10 12.46
C TYR A 299 24.65 4.65 11.97
N TRP A 300 23.99 3.83 12.77
CA TRP A 300 23.59 2.47 12.39
C TRP A 300 22.27 2.53 11.65
N ASN A 301 22.03 1.57 10.74
CA ASN A 301 20.81 1.52 9.93
C ASN A 301 20.06 0.22 10.16
N ILE A 302 18.77 0.30 10.45
CA ILE A 302 17.86 -0.85 10.48
C ILE A 302 17.00 -0.76 9.22
N GLU A 303 17.13 -1.74 8.34
CA GLU A 303 16.29 -1.90 7.15
C GLU A 303 15.29 -3.02 7.40
N THR A 304 14.04 -2.80 7.01
CA THR A 304 13.04 -3.85 7.03
C THR A 304 12.30 -3.93 5.70
N LYS A 305 11.93 -5.14 5.32
CA LYS A 305 11.24 -5.45 4.08
C LYS A 305 10.09 -6.41 4.33
N TYR A 306 8.92 -6.05 3.81
CA TYR A 306 7.72 -6.87 3.79
C TYR A 306 7.11 -6.83 2.38
N GLU A 307 7.09 -7.96 1.68
CA GLU A 307 6.68 -8.04 0.27
C GLU A 307 7.37 -6.98 -0.62
N ASN A 308 6.60 -5.99 -1.09
CA ASN A 308 7.03 -4.89 -1.95
C ASN A 308 7.33 -3.60 -1.18
N PHE A 309 7.15 -3.59 0.15
CA PHE A 309 7.42 -2.46 1.01
C PHE A 309 8.80 -2.59 1.65
N GLU A 310 9.52 -1.48 1.70
CA GLU A 310 10.83 -1.38 2.31
C GLU A 310 10.89 -0.07 3.09
N THR A 311 11.44 -0.10 4.29
CA THR A 311 11.69 1.11 5.07
C THR A 311 12.99 0.97 5.83
N SER A 312 13.58 2.10 6.20
CA SER A 312 14.82 2.12 6.97
C SER A 312 14.79 3.20 8.03
N LYS A 313 15.45 2.94 9.15
CA LYS A 313 15.55 3.87 10.27
C LYS A 313 16.93 3.82 10.88
N GLN A 314 17.47 5.00 11.19
CA GLN A 314 18.80 5.13 11.76
C GLN A 314 18.76 5.42 13.25
N PHE A 315 19.78 4.96 13.96
CA PHE A 315 20.07 5.34 15.34
C PHE A 315 21.57 5.62 15.51
N LEU A 316 21.91 6.50 16.44
CA LEU A 316 23.28 6.93 16.70
C LEU A 316 23.88 6.09 17.84
N VAL A 317 25.02 5.46 17.58
CA VAL A 317 25.89 4.92 18.64
C VAL A 317 26.90 5.99 19.02
N GLU A 318 26.94 6.35 20.29
CA GLU A 318 27.82 7.40 20.80
C GLU A 318 29.28 6.98 20.75
N GLU A 319 30.16 7.97 20.67
CA GLU A 319 31.59 7.80 20.91
C GLU A 319 31.82 7.61 22.41
N PHE A 320 32.67 6.66 22.75
CA PHE A 320 33.03 6.30 24.12
C PHE A 320 34.53 6.11 24.16
N GLU A 321 35.22 7.09 24.76
CA GLU A 321 36.65 7.08 25.04
C GLU A 321 36.85 6.54 26.46
N ASP A 322 37.63 5.47 26.61
CA ASP A 322 37.92 4.87 27.91
C ASP A 322 39.26 4.10 27.86
N LEU A 323 39.98 4.12 28.98
CA LEU A 323 41.23 3.39 29.17
C LEU A 323 41.12 2.45 30.36
N SER A 324 41.59 1.22 30.17
CA SER A 324 41.86 0.29 31.27
C SER A 324 43.33 0.28 31.63
N PHE A 325 43.59 0.21 32.93
CA PHE A 325 44.94 0.26 33.49
C PHE A 325 45.25 -1.02 34.25
N THR A 326 46.34 -1.69 33.87
CA THR A 326 46.80 -2.92 34.55
C THR A 326 48.29 -2.83 34.86
N LEU A 327 48.68 -3.19 36.07
CA LEU A 327 50.08 -3.21 36.51
C LEU A 327 50.57 -4.66 36.64
N VAL A 328 51.62 -5.01 35.87
CA VAL A 328 52.24 -6.35 35.92
C VAL A 328 53.73 -6.19 36.22
N GLY A 329 54.11 -6.42 37.48
CA GLY A 329 55.46 -6.11 37.95
C GLY A 329 55.74 -4.61 37.85
N SER A 330 56.82 -4.23 37.17
CA SER A 330 57.17 -2.83 36.89
C SER A 330 56.62 -2.29 35.56
N THR A 331 55.76 -3.05 34.87
CA THR A 331 55.18 -2.63 33.59
C THR A 331 53.73 -2.20 33.76
N LEU A 332 53.44 -0.93 33.50
CA LEU A 332 52.10 -0.39 33.38
C LEU A 332 51.58 -0.64 31.97
N ILE A 333 50.40 -1.25 31.86
CA ILE A 333 49.72 -1.54 30.60
C ILE A 333 48.47 -0.66 30.55
N LEU A 334 48.40 0.20 29.54
CA LEU A 334 47.24 1.02 29.22
C LEU A 334 46.59 0.37 28.00
N GLU A 335 45.32 0.01 28.08
CA GLU A 335 44.58 -0.59 26.97
C GLU A 335 43.32 0.22 26.69
N ASN A 336 43.12 0.62 25.43
CA ASN A 336 41.92 1.34 25.02
C ASN A 336 40.71 0.39 25.00
N THR A 337 39.80 0.58 25.96
CA THR A 337 38.55 -0.16 26.11
C THR A 337 37.35 0.54 25.47
N GLY A 338 37.54 1.74 24.93
CA GLY A 338 36.53 2.51 24.21
C GLY A 338 36.20 1.98 22.79
N ASN A 339 35.28 2.67 22.10
CA ASN A 339 34.93 2.38 20.71
C ASN A 339 35.56 3.34 19.68
N VAL A 340 36.37 4.28 20.13
CA VAL A 340 37.13 5.22 19.29
C VAL A 340 38.62 5.19 19.66
N PRO A 341 39.53 5.60 18.75
CA PRO A 341 40.93 5.78 19.10
C PRO A 341 41.09 6.81 20.22
N PHE A 342 41.76 6.44 21.31
CA PHE A 342 41.94 7.33 22.45
C PHE A 342 43.02 8.38 22.14
N THR A 343 42.69 9.65 22.35
CA THR A 343 43.63 10.76 22.23
C THR A 343 43.47 11.69 23.43
N GLY A 344 44.47 11.73 24.31
CA GLY A 344 44.37 12.52 25.52
C GLY A 344 45.55 12.34 26.48
N PRO A 345 45.68 13.23 27.48
CA PRO A 345 46.71 13.14 28.51
C PRO A 345 46.36 12.07 29.55
N VAL A 346 47.33 11.22 29.88
CA VAL A 346 47.25 10.28 31.01
C VAL A 346 48.26 10.68 32.08
N GLU A 347 47.79 10.90 33.31
CA GLU A 347 48.62 11.18 34.46
C GLU A 347 49.09 9.87 35.09
N ILE A 348 50.40 9.68 35.24
CA ILE A 348 51.00 8.51 35.90
C ILE A 348 51.76 9.00 37.13
N GLY A 349 51.26 8.65 38.30
CA GLY A 349 51.85 8.92 39.62
C GLY A 349 52.75 7.78 40.09
N ILE A 350 53.97 8.11 40.51
CA ILE A 350 54.94 7.21 41.15
C ILE A 350 55.34 7.86 42.49
N GLY A 351 54.74 7.41 43.58
CA GLY A 351 54.87 8.05 44.90
C GLY A 351 54.37 9.50 44.87
N ASP A 352 55.22 10.46 45.27
CA ASP A 352 54.87 11.89 45.30
C ASP A 352 55.07 12.62 43.95
N THR A 353 55.49 11.89 42.91
CA THR A 353 55.78 12.48 41.60
C THR A 353 54.75 12.05 40.56
N THR A 354 54.28 12.99 39.75
CA THR A 354 53.32 12.75 38.66
C THR A 354 53.94 13.14 37.34
N GLU A 355 53.82 12.28 36.34
CA GLU A 355 54.26 12.52 34.98
C GLU A 355 53.06 12.42 34.04
N ILE A 356 52.91 13.38 33.11
CA ILE A 356 51.80 13.41 32.14
C ILE A 356 52.29 12.87 30.81
N ARG A 357 51.53 11.95 30.22
CA ARG A 357 51.81 11.37 28.90
C ARG A 357 50.65 11.61 27.96
N ASP A 358 50.90 12.36 26.90
CA ASP A 358 49.92 12.56 25.81
C ASP A 358 49.91 11.32 24.92
N LEU A 359 48.75 10.66 24.84
CA LEU A 359 48.51 9.55 23.92
C LEU A 359 47.92 10.09 22.61
N GLU A 360 48.53 9.73 21.48
CA GLU A 360 48.05 10.14 20.15
C GLU A 360 47.49 8.93 19.39
N GLY A 361 46.17 8.80 19.35
CA GLY A 361 45.47 7.84 18.49
C GLY A 361 45.68 6.37 18.84
N LEU A 362 45.66 6.03 20.13
CA LEU A 362 45.74 4.64 20.59
C LEU A 362 44.53 3.85 20.05
N LYS A 363 44.74 2.86 19.18
CA LYS A 363 43.64 2.17 18.50
C LYS A 363 42.82 1.34 19.50
N ILE A 364 41.59 1.03 19.11
CA ILE A 364 40.66 0.21 19.90
C ILE A 364 41.29 -1.16 20.19
N GLY A 365 41.35 -1.55 21.46
CA GLY A 365 41.99 -2.79 21.92
C GLY A 365 43.52 -2.82 21.79
N GLU A 366 44.15 -1.72 21.37
CA GLU A 366 45.61 -1.59 21.40
C GLU A 366 46.05 -1.28 22.83
N SER A 367 47.16 -1.92 23.25
CA SER A 367 47.75 -1.67 24.56
C SER A 367 49.13 -1.04 24.44
N LEU A 368 49.37 0.04 25.17
CA LEU A 368 50.68 0.63 25.39
C LEU A 368 51.27 0.12 26.69
N LYS A 369 52.55 -0.21 26.65
CA LYS A 369 53.29 -0.70 27.80
C LYS A 369 54.35 0.31 28.19
N TYR A 370 54.32 0.77 29.42
CA TYR A 370 55.35 1.61 30.01
C TYR A 370 56.10 0.84 31.09
N GLU A 371 57.42 0.77 30.95
CA GLU A 371 58.31 0.31 32.00
C GLU A 371 58.54 1.45 32.98
N LEU A 372 58.13 1.24 34.24
CA LEU A 372 58.29 2.18 35.32
C LEU A 372 59.66 1.96 35.98
N LYS A 373 60.42 3.03 36.17
CA LYS A 373 61.72 3.02 36.89
C LYS A 373 61.70 4.11 37.94
N ALA A 374 62.26 3.83 39.10
CA ALA A 374 62.48 4.77 40.20
C ALA A 374 63.69 4.29 41.02
N PRO A 375 64.32 5.13 41.87
CA PRO A 375 65.32 4.67 42.85
C PRO A 375 64.83 3.47 43.66
N ASP A 376 65.74 2.63 44.16
CA ASP A 376 65.36 1.39 44.85
C ASP A 376 64.41 1.67 46.03
N GLY A 377 63.18 1.17 45.94
CA GLY A 377 62.13 1.41 46.92
C GLY A 377 60.75 0.88 46.49
N GLU A 378 59.80 0.93 47.42
CA GLU A 378 58.40 0.57 47.20
C GLU A 378 57.59 1.85 46.92
N TYR A 379 56.92 1.92 45.78
CA TYR A 379 56.19 3.12 45.34
C TYR A 379 54.72 2.79 45.09
N ALA A 380 53.83 3.66 45.58
CA ALA A 380 52.42 3.64 45.19
C ALA A 380 52.29 4.15 43.75
N ILE A 381 51.58 3.38 42.93
CA ILE A 381 51.32 3.71 41.53
C ILE A 381 49.87 4.15 41.40
N GLU A 382 49.69 5.35 40.88
CA GLU A 382 48.38 5.92 40.56
C GLU A 382 48.35 6.26 39.07
N VAL A 383 47.21 6.05 38.42
CA VAL A 383 47.04 6.44 37.01
C VAL A 383 45.64 6.99 36.81
N GLY A 384 45.50 7.99 35.95
CA GLY A 384 44.18 8.58 35.72
C GLY A 384 44.13 9.61 34.61
N GLU A 385 42.91 9.96 34.25
CA GLU A 385 42.59 11.01 33.30
C GLU A 385 42.09 12.23 34.08
N GLY A 386 43.00 13.14 34.43
CA GLY A 386 42.72 14.32 35.23
C GLY A 386 42.21 13.99 36.64
N SER A 387 40.92 14.22 36.89
CA SER A 387 40.32 14.04 38.22
C SER A 387 40.03 12.58 38.60
N ASN A 388 39.95 11.68 37.62
CA ASN A 388 39.64 10.27 37.87
C ASN A 388 40.96 9.47 38.02
N LYS A 389 41.46 9.33 39.24
CA LYS A 389 42.69 8.56 39.55
C LYS A 389 42.36 7.19 40.12
N GLN A 390 43.00 6.17 39.59
CA GLN A 390 42.95 4.79 40.05
C GLN A 390 44.29 4.41 40.69
N VAL A 391 44.24 3.96 41.95
CA VAL A 391 45.40 3.42 42.65
C VAL A 391 45.58 1.95 42.25
N LEU A 392 46.71 1.61 41.62
CA LEU A 392 47.00 0.26 41.12
C LEU A 392 47.79 -0.60 42.12
N GLY A 393 48.26 -0.03 43.22
CA GLY A 393 48.97 -0.72 44.30
C GLY A 393 50.39 -0.20 44.51
N THR A 394 51.16 -0.92 45.33
CA THR A 394 52.57 -0.62 45.62
C THR A 394 53.46 -1.68 44.98
N ILE A 395 54.51 -1.25 44.29
CA ILE A 395 55.48 -2.16 43.66
C ILE A 395 56.92 -1.75 43.97
N PRO A 396 57.85 -2.73 44.08
CA PRO A 396 59.27 -2.45 44.13
C PRO A 396 59.75 -1.98 42.76
N LEU A 397 60.33 -0.79 42.71
CA LEU A 397 60.99 -0.24 41.53
C LEU A 397 62.49 -0.14 41.76
N THR A 398 63.27 -0.31 40.69
CA THR A 398 64.73 -0.20 40.71
C THR A 398 65.23 0.61 39.53
N GLY A 399 66.15 1.54 39.76
CA GLY A 399 66.50 2.56 38.77
C GLY A 399 67.34 3.70 39.35
N ARG A 400 67.83 4.60 38.48
CA ARG A 400 68.63 5.76 38.89
C ARG A 400 67.81 7.03 39.11
N ALA A 401 66.64 7.09 38.50
CA ALA A 401 65.73 8.23 38.54
C ALA A 401 64.31 7.73 38.24
N ILE A 402 63.31 8.53 38.62
CA ILE A 402 61.92 8.29 38.24
C ILE A 402 61.81 8.55 36.74
N SER A 403 61.44 7.53 35.97
CA SER A 403 61.28 7.63 34.53
C SER A 403 60.27 6.63 34.01
N ILE A 404 59.42 7.08 33.08
CA ILE A 404 58.46 6.24 32.35
C ILE A 404 59.00 6.02 30.93
N GLN A 405 59.32 4.76 30.60
CA GLN A 405 59.88 4.41 29.28
C GLN A 405 58.89 3.53 28.51
N SER A 406 58.57 3.87 27.25
CA SER A 406 57.76 3.02 26.37
C SER A 406 58.50 1.71 26.09
N ALA A 407 57.87 0.58 26.42
CA ALA A 407 58.42 -0.76 26.19
C ALA A 407 58.33 -1.11 24.70
N GLY A 408 59.17 -0.48 23.89
CA GLY A 408 59.13 -0.61 22.42
C GLY A 408 60.04 0.36 21.68
N ASP A 409 60.44 1.48 22.30
CA ASP A 409 61.31 2.50 21.68
C ASP A 409 62.79 2.09 21.63
N LYS A 410 63.09 0.96 20.98
CA LYS A 410 64.45 0.65 20.49
C LYS A 410 64.75 1.34 19.15
N SER A 411 64.15 2.51 18.92
CA SER A 411 64.03 3.23 17.64
C SER A 411 65.29 3.99 17.19
N VAL A 412 66.42 3.88 17.89
CA VAL A 412 67.64 4.63 17.52
C VAL A 412 68.53 3.91 16.48
N LEU A 413 68.23 2.66 16.09
CA LEU A 413 69.09 1.92 15.14
C LEU A 413 68.48 1.62 13.75
N ALA A 414 67.18 1.83 13.53
CA ALA A 414 66.53 1.49 12.25
C ALA A 414 66.61 2.60 11.18
N THR A 415 66.75 3.87 11.58
CA THR A 415 66.86 5.02 10.64
C THR A 415 68.22 5.10 9.94
N SER A 416 69.25 4.39 10.42
CA SER A 416 70.55 4.30 9.77
C SER A 416 70.49 3.52 8.45
N LEU A 417 69.67 2.47 8.35
CA LEU A 417 69.70 1.54 7.22
C LEU A 417 69.06 2.11 5.95
N TRP A 418 67.96 2.86 6.07
CA TRP A 418 67.30 3.48 4.90
C TRP A 418 68.09 4.67 4.34
N VAL A 419 68.80 5.40 5.20
CA VAL A 419 69.76 6.44 4.76
C VAL A 419 70.96 5.79 4.04
N LEU A 420 71.45 4.65 4.53
CA LEU A 420 72.54 3.90 3.87
C LEU A 420 72.09 3.29 2.52
N VAL A 421 70.88 2.73 2.45
CA VAL A 421 70.32 2.17 1.21
C VAL A 421 70.04 3.27 0.18
N SER A 422 69.51 4.42 0.60
CA SER A 422 69.30 5.56 -0.32
C SER A 422 70.63 6.16 -0.79
N LEU A 423 71.68 6.18 0.05
CA LEU A 423 73.02 6.66 -0.33
C LEU A 423 73.74 5.69 -1.28
N ILE A 424 73.58 4.38 -1.09
CA ILE A 424 74.06 3.35 -2.04
C ILE A 424 73.30 3.43 -3.37
N ALA A 425 71.98 3.60 -3.34
CA ALA A 425 71.18 3.76 -4.56
C ALA A 425 71.61 5.00 -5.37
N LEU A 426 71.89 6.11 -4.68
CA LEU A 426 72.37 7.35 -5.29
C LEU A 426 73.77 7.18 -5.91
N LEU A 427 74.64 6.38 -5.28
CA LEU A 427 75.97 6.03 -5.79
C LEU A 427 75.91 5.11 -7.01
N VAL A 428 74.97 4.16 -7.04
CA VAL A 428 74.71 3.30 -8.21
C VAL A 428 74.15 4.10 -9.39
N VAL A 429 73.23 5.04 -9.13
CA VAL A 429 72.71 5.94 -10.16
C VAL A 429 73.82 6.84 -10.70
N ALA A 430 74.68 7.39 -9.84
CA ALA A 430 75.81 8.21 -10.26
C ALA A 430 76.81 7.42 -11.15
N LEU A 431 77.10 6.16 -10.81
CA LEU A 431 77.95 5.28 -11.62
C LEU A 431 77.30 4.91 -12.96
N ALA A 432 75.98 4.67 -12.99
CA ALA A 432 75.24 4.42 -14.21
C ALA A 432 75.24 5.63 -15.15
N VAL A 433 75.08 6.84 -14.61
CA VAL A 433 75.15 8.09 -15.38
C VAL A 433 76.55 8.29 -15.97
N VAL A 434 77.62 8.06 -15.20
CA VAL A 434 79.01 8.15 -15.70
C VAL A 434 79.30 7.11 -16.79
N TYR A 435 78.78 5.89 -16.65
CA TYR A 435 78.92 4.83 -17.65
C TYR A 435 78.17 5.15 -18.96
N ILE A 436 76.95 5.69 -18.87
CA ILE A 436 76.15 6.13 -20.03
C ILE A 436 76.79 7.35 -20.71
N TYR A 437 77.35 8.30 -19.95
CA TYR A 437 78.03 9.48 -20.48
C TYR A 437 79.31 9.13 -21.26
N LYS A 438 80.02 8.06 -20.86
CA LYS A 438 81.20 7.56 -21.60
C LYS A 438 80.85 6.87 -22.92
N ARG A 439 79.61 6.39 -23.09
CA ARG A 439 79.17 5.61 -24.26
C ARG A 439 78.45 6.43 -25.35
N LEU A 440 78.06 7.68 -25.06
CA LEU A 440 77.22 8.50 -25.96
C LEU A 440 77.94 9.65 -26.68
N MET A 441 79.25 9.83 -26.48
CA MET A 441 80.04 10.90 -27.12
C MET A 441 80.59 10.55 -28.50
N HIS A 442 79.82 9.88 -29.38
CA HIS A 442 80.05 9.83 -30.84
C HIS A 442 78.70 9.63 -31.56
N GLY A 443 78.13 10.69 -32.13
CA GLY A 443 76.96 10.57 -33.01
C GLY A 443 76.07 11.80 -33.08
N LYS A 444 76.12 12.49 -34.22
CA LYS A 444 75.46 13.76 -34.54
C LYS A 444 73.91 13.67 -34.57
N SER A 445 73.30 14.82 -34.26
CA SER A 445 72.28 15.53 -35.04
C SER A 445 70.78 15.46 -34.68
N LEU A 446 70.23 16.68 -34.55
CA LEU A 446 68.92 17.20 -35.01
C LEU A 446 67.64 17.09 -34.15
N ALA A 447 67.01 18.28 -34.05
CA ALA A 447 65.58 18.59 -33.97
C ALA A 447 64.89 18.71 -32.59
N SER A 448 64.77 19.97 -32.16
CA SER A 448 63.69 20.55 -31.32
C SER A 448 62.39 20.71 -32.18
N PRO A 449 61.18 21.09 -31.69
CA PRO A 449 60.87 21.66 -30.36
C PRO A 449 59.53 21.27 -29.66
N LYS A 450 59.50 21.64 -28.37
CA LYS A 450 58.39 22.21 -27.55
C LYS A 450 57.17 21.35 -27.20
N THR A 451 57.01 21.12 -25.88
CA THR A 451 55.69 21.22 -25.23
C THR A 451 55.87 21.86 -23.85
N SER A 452 55.19 22.99 -23.70
CA SER A 452 55.08 23.83 -22.50
C SER A 452 53.65 23.71 -22.00
N GLN A 453 53.47 23.51 -20.69
CA GLN A 453 52.40 24.09 -19.83
C GLN A 453 52.49 23.40 -18.46
N GLN A 454 53.00 24.06 -17.42
CA GLN A 454 52.37 25.07 -16.57
C GLN A 454 51.77 24.48 -15.28
N LYS A 455 52.54 24.67 -14.21
CA LYS A 455 52.15 24.84 -12.80
C LYS A 455 51.00 25.85 -12.65
N LYS A 456 50.06 25.58 -11.74
CA LYS A 456 49.52 26.50 -10.70
C LYS A 456 48.52 25.74 -9.82
N VAL A 457 48.80 25.53 -8.52
CA VAL A 457 48.60 26.41 -7.34
C VAL A 457 47.25 26.15 -6.67
N ASP A 458 47.36 25.79 -5.39
CA ASP A 458 46.32 25.62 -4.38
C ASP A 458 45.48 26.89 -4.14
N SER A 459 44.24 26.70 -3.71
CA SER A 459 43.66 27.55 -2.65
C SER A 459 42.54 26.83 -1.91
N LEU A 460 42.80 26.63 -0.62
CA LEU A 460 41.86 26.43 0.46
C LEU A 460 41.00 27.69 0.64
N VAL A 461 39.69 27.53 0.84
CA VAL A 461 38.87 28.44 1.67
C VAL A 461 37.89 27.60 2.48
N ALA A 462 37.94 27.81 3.78
CA ALA A 462 37.14 27.17 4.81
C ALA A 462 35.91 28.02 5.20
N ALA A 463 35.11 27.42 6.11
CA ALA A 463 34.22 28.04 7.10
C ALA A 463 32.70 28.13 6.80
N ALA A 464 32.00 27.12 7.33
CA ALA A 464 30.91 27.17 8.33
C ALA A 464 29.93 28.35 8.35
N THR A 465 28.62 28.04 8.48
CA THR A 465 27.74 28.48 9.58
C THR A 465 26.46 27.63 9.61
N SER A 466 26.17 27.05 10.79
CA SER A 466 24.88 26.42 11.14
C SER A 466 23.89 27.47 11.66
N GLN A 467 22.63 27.42 11.22
CA GLN A 467 21.49 27.81 12.05
C GLN A 467 20.27 26.93 11.74
N LYS A 468 19.57 26.60 12.83
CA LYS A 468 18.46 25.66 12.98
C LYS A 468 17.23 26.52 13.27
N GLU A 469 16.18 26.46 12.44
CA GLU A 469 14.78 26.62 12.86
C GLU A 469 13.77 26.33 11.71
N LYS A 470 12.58 25.93 12.15
CA LYS A 470 11.37 25.44 11.45
C LYS A 470 11.04 26.11 10.11
N GLU A 471 10.63 25.31 9.13
CA GLU A 471 9.47 25.60 8.26
C GLU A 471 9.12 24.40 7.36
N GLU A 472 7.87 23.93 7.49
CA GLU A 472 7.18 23.11 6.49
C GLU A 472 6.91 23.95 5.24
N ASN A 473 7.02 23.30 4.06
CA ASN A 473 6.86 23.85 2.70
C ASN A 473 8.03 24.67 2.12
N LYS A 474 9.24 24.08 2.05
CA LYS A 474 10.27 24.57 1.12
C LYS A 474 10.09 24.00 -0.28
N ASN A 475 10.20 24.90 -1.26
CA ASN A 475 10.09 24.61 -2.69
C ASN A 475 11.20 23.66 -3.16
N LEU A 476 10.88 22.79 -4.12
CA LEU A 476 11.81 21.82 -4.74
C LEU A 476 13.14 22.44 -5.22
N ILE A 477 13.11 23.74 -5.48
CA ILE A 477 14.24 24.55 -5.95
C ILE A 477 15.38 24.61 -4.91
N ASP A 478 15.06 24.62 -3.62
CA ASP A 478 16.04 24.89 -2.57
C ASP A 478 16.83 23.63 -2.13
N LYS A 479 16.27 22.44 -2.34
CA LYS A 479 16.86 21.16 -1.94
C LYS A 479 17.27 20.26 -3.11
N GLY A 480 16.73 20.52 -4.31
CA GLY A 480 17.00 19.68 -5.46
C GLY A 480 18.39 19.89 -6.05
N VAL A 481 19.02 18.81 -6.49
CA VAL A 481 20.31 18.83 -7.18
C VAL A 481 20.07 19.04 -8.67
N LYS A 482 20.70 20.08 -9.22
CA LYS A 482 20.69 20.37 -10.66
C LYS A 482 21.61 19.39 -11.38
N GLN A 483 21.05 18.50 -12.20
CA GLN A 483 21.83 17.51 -12.95
C GLN A 483 21.33 17.30 -14.37
N ASN A 484 22.23 16.88 -15.26
CA ASN A 484 21.89 16.55 -16.63
C ASN A 484 21.16 15.21 -16.64
N SER A 485 19.99 15.16 -17.27
CA SER A 485 19.14 13.97 -17.30
C SER A 485 18.71 13.69 -18.73
N SER A 486 18.57 12.40 -19.05
CA SER A 486 17.97 11.96 -20.29
C SER A 486 16.50 11.62 -20.05
N ILE A 487 15.63 12.09 -20.93
CA ILE A 487 14.19 11.97 -20.82
C ILE A 487 13.68 11.23 -22.04
N ILE A 488 12.87 10.20 -21.83
CA ILE A 488 12.12 9.52 -22.88
C ILE A 488 10.65 9.86 -22.68
N SER A 489 9.95 10.21 -23.75
CA SER A 489 8.50 10.32 -23.78
C SER A 489 7.97 9.25 -24.70
N VAL A 490 7.05 8.42 -24.21
CA VAL A 490 6.29 7.46 -25.00
C VAL A 490 4.86 7.96 -25.08
N TYR A 491 4.38 8.24 -26.29
CA TYR A 491 3.01 8.68 -26.54
C TYR A 491 2.21 7.54 -27.16
N ILE A 492 1.13 7.11 -26.51
CA ILE A 492 0.24 6.04 -27.01
C ILE A 492 -1.01 6.69 -27.59
N LYS A 493 -1.08 6.80 -28.92
CA LYS A 493 -2.08 7.62 -29.62
C LYS A 493 -3.51 7.12 -29.47
N ASN A 494 -3.66 5.82 -29.25
CA ASN A 494 -4.95 5.14 -29.18
C ASN A 494 -5.21 4.49 -27.80
N MET A 495 -4.69 5.08 -26.71
CA MET A 495 -4.85 4.57 -25.35
C MET A 495 -6.30 4.22 -24.96
N PRO A 496 -7.32 5.07 -25.24
CA PRO A 496 -8.71 4.77 -24.84
C PRO A 496 -9.29 3.50 -25.49
N VAL A 497 -8.75 3.10 -26.64
CA VAL A 497 -9.14 1.85 -27.32
C VAL A 497 -8.39 0.66 -26.72
N LEU A 498 -7.11 0.84 -26.39
CA LEU A 498 -6.25 -0.20 -25.85
C LEU A 498 -6.55 -0.54 -24.39
N ASP A 499 -7.08 0.38 -23.60
CA ASP A 499 -7.48 0.14 -22.20
C ASP A 499 -8.54 -0.96 -22.06
N LYS A 500 -9.28 -1.24 -23.14
CA LYS A 500 -10.27 -2.33 -23.20
C LYS A 500 -9.65 -3.67 -23.59
N ASN A 501 -8.35 -3.70 -23.93
CA ASN A 501 -7.63 -4.90 -24.34
C ASN A 501 -6.53 -5.23 -23.30
N PRO A 502 -6.73 -6.26 -22.46
CA PRO A 502 -5.79 -6.60 -21.39
C PRO A 502 -4.40 -7.00 -21.90
N ASP A 503 -4.31 -7.62 -23.08
CA ASP A 503 -3.02 -8.01 -23.68
C ASP A 503 -2.22 -6.78 -24.15
N ALA A 504 -2.90 -5.76 -24.67
CA ALA A 504 -2.26 -4.50 -25.05
C ALA A 504 -1.71 -3.76 -23.83
N VAL A 505 -2.52 -3.63 -22.77
CA VAL A 505 -2.12 -3.00 -21.50
C VAL A 505 -0.92 -3.71 -20.90
N LYS A 506 -0.96 -5.06 -20.81
CA LYS A 506 0.17 -5.87 -20.33
C LYS A 506 1.43 -5.68 -21.17
N THR A 507 1.28 -5.54 -22.48
CA THR A 507 2.40 -5.26 -23.38
C THR A 507 3.00 -3.87 -23.14
N ILE A 508 2.17 -2.85 -22.91
CA ILE A 508 2.60 -1.50 -22.54
C ILE A 508 3.40 -1.53 -21.23
N ASP A 509 2.90 -2.22 -20.21
CA ASP A 509 3.61 -2.35 -18.93
C ASP A 509 4.95 -3.09 -19.09
N THR A 510 4.96 -4.18 -19.88
CA THR A 510 6.18 -4.93 -20.20
C THR A 510 7.20 -4.07 -20.94
N ALA A 511 6.75 -3.23 -21.86
CA ALA A 511 7.62 -2.30 -22.58
C ALA A 511 8.21 -1.25 -21.62
N LEU A 512 7.39 -0.62 -20.79
CA LEU A 512 7.83 0.35 -19.79
C LEU A 512 8.78 -0.26 -18.75
N TRP A 513 8.63 -1.54 -18.42
CA TRP A 513 9.56 -2.27 -17.55
C TRP A 513 10.99 -2.26 -18.09
N LYS A 514 11.20 -2.22 -19.41
CA LYS A 514 12.53 -2.10 -20.03
C LYS A 514 13.25 -0.79 -19.68
N ALA A 515 12.52 0.26 -19.34
CA ALA A 515 13.12 1.47 -18.79
C ALA A 515 13.46 1.34 -17.30
N LYS A 516 12.63 0.64 -16.52
CA LYS A 516 12.93 0.37 -15.10
C LYS A 516 14.18 -0.49 -14.93
N GLU A 517 14.39 -1.47 -15.82
CA GLU A 517 15.60 -2.32 -15.85
C GLU A 517 16.91 -1.50 -15.96
N VAL A 518 16.88 -0.30 -16.54
CA VAL A 518 18.04 0.59 -16.64
C VAL A 518 18.08 1.68 -15.55
N GLY A 519 17.26 1.55 -14.51
CA GLY A 519 17.19 2.47 -13.37
C GLY A 519 16.36 3.73 -13.62
N ALA A 520 15.45 3.74 -14.60
CA ALA A 520 14.61 4.92 -14.86
C ALA A 520 13.40 5.02 -13.92
N LYS A 521 12.93 6.25 -13.65
CA LYS A 521 11.63 6.51 -13.02
C LYS A 521 10.59 6.88 -14.08
N ILE A 522 9.36 6.40 -13.95
CA ILE A 522 8.29 6.55 -14.95
C ILE A 522 7.13 7.34 -14.34
N TYR A 523 6.64 8.33 -15.09
CA TYR A 523 5.51 9.18 -14.74
C TYR A 523 4.44 9.08 -15.82
N ALA A 524 3.19 8.93 -15.40
CA ALA A 524 2.03 9.02 -16.29
C ALA A 524 1.56 10.47 -16.35
N ASP A 525 1.36 10.99 -17.55
CA ASP A 525 0.86 12.34 -17.79
C ASP A 525 -0.07 12.30 -19.01
N GLY A 526 -1.34 11.98 -18.73
CA GLY A 526 -2.34 11.63 -19.74
C GLY A 526 -1.89 10.41 -20.57
N ASP A 527 -1.92 10.59 -21.89
CA ASP A 527 -1.50 9.58 -22.88
C ASP A 527 0.03 9.46 -23.04
N PHE A 528 0.79 10.25 -22.27
CA PHE A 528 2.24 10.19 -22.23
C PHE A 528 2.73 9.35 -21.06
N ARG A 529 3.83 8.64 -21.30
CA ARG A 529 4.67 8.04 -20.27
C ARG A 529 6.03 8.74 -20.32
N VAL A 530 6.29 9.59 -19.34
CA VAL A 530 7.54 10.34 -19.22
C VAL A 530 8.50 9.53 -18.35
N ILE A 531 9.62 9.15 -18.92
CA ILE A 531 10.63 8.29 -18.32
C ILE A 531 11.88 9.13 -18.12
N ILE A 532 12.38 9.19 -16.89
CA ILE A 532 13.52 10.03 -16.51
C ILE A 532 14.68 9.13 -16.09
N LEU A 533 15.82 9.34 -16.76
CA LEU A 533 17.11 8.76 -16.43
C LEU A 533 18.02 9.88 -15.97
N SER A 534 18.46 9.81 -14.72
CA SER A 534 19.26 10.85 -14.10
C SER A 534 20.37 10.23 -13.26
N GLU A 535 21.48 10.94 -13.03
CA GLU A 535 22.67 10.39 -12.37
C GLU A 535 22.34 9.77 -11.01
N ILE A 536 21.50 10.43 -10.21
CA ILE A 536 21.04 9.89 -8.91
C ILE A 536 20.27 8.56 -9.04
N LEU A 537 19.58 8.33 -10.15
CA LEU A 537 18.80 7.12 -10.38
C LEU A 537 19.64 5.98 -10.99
N THR A 538 20.48 6.30 -11.97
CA THR A 538 21.22 5.30 -12.76
C THR A 538 22.64 5.07 -12.28
N LYS A 539 23.13 5.91 -11.35
CA LYS A 539 24.52 5.98 -10.88
C LYS A 539 25.53 6.26 -12.00
N GLU A 540 25.08 6.85 -13.11
CA GLU A 540 25.92 7.19 -14.27
C GLU A 540 25.67 8.62 -14.76
N LYS A 541 26.76 9.31 -15.13
CA LYS A 541 26.74 10.69 -15.63
C LYS A 541 26.16 10.81 -17.04
N GLU A 542 26.43 9.85 -17.91
CA GLU A 542 26.05 9.87 -19.33
C GLU A 542 24.87 8.93 -19.60
N ASN A 543 23.65 9.44 -19.46
CA ASN A 543 22.42 8.63 -19.58
C ASN A 543 21.87 8.54 -21.01
N GLU A 544 22.47 9.21 -22.00
CA GLU A 544 21.92 9.31 -23.36
C GLU A 544 21.86 7.95 -24.06
N MET A 545 22.94 7.17 -23.97
CA MET A 545 22.99 5.83 -24.57
C MET A 545 22.03 4.87 -23.87
N LYS A 546 21.92 4.93 -22.53
CA LYS A 546 20.93 4.15 -21.78
C LYS A 546 19.51 4.49 -22.22
N ALA A 547 19.21 5.78 -22.37
CA ALA A 547 17.90 6.25 -22.81
C ALA A 547 17.56 5.76 -24.23
N ILE A 548 18.52 5.81 -25.16
CA ILE A 548 18.35 5.28 -26.53
C ILE A 548 18.12 3.77 -26.51
N ASN A 549 18.90 3.02 -25.72
CA ASN A 549 18.76 1.57 -25.64
C ASN A 549 17.40 1.16 -25.05
N ALA A 550 16.95 1.86 -24.00
CA ALA A 550 15.62 1.67 -23.41
C ALA A 550 14.50 2.01 -24.41
N ALA A 551 14.59 3.15 -25.11
CA ALA A 551 13.63 3.53 -26.15
C ALA A 551 13.55 2.48 -27.27
N ARG A 552 14.69 1.96 -27.74
CA ARG A 552 14.75 0.90 -28.75
C ARG A 552 14.25 -0.46 -28.24
N ALA A 553 14.32 -0.71 -26.93
CA ALA A 553 13.75 -1.91 -26.33
C ALA A 553 12.21 -1.78 -26.28
N ILE A 554 11.69 -0.62 -25.87
CA ILE A 554 10.26 -0.30 -25.88
C ILE A 554 9.68 -0.43 -27.29
N GLU A 555 10.30 0.21 -28.29
CA GLU A 555 9.90 0.16 -29.70
C GLU A 555 9.80 -1.30 -30.20
N ARG A 556 10.79 -2.13 -29.88
CA ARG A 556 10.80 -3.56 -30.27
C ARG A 556 9.65 -4.34 -29.64
N VAL A 557 9.31 -4.09 -28.38
CA VAL A 557 8.19 -4.77 -27.71
C VAL A 557 6.87 -4.41 -28.42
N PHE A 558 6.67 -3.14 -28.73
CA PHE A 558 5.49 -2.70 -29.49
C PHE A 558 5.43 -3.27 -30.90
N ASP A 559 6.54 -3.29 -31.63
CA ASP A 559 6.61 -3.88 -32.97
C ASP A 559 6.26 -5.38 -32.97
N ILE A 560 6.76 -6.13 -31.98
CA ILE A 560 6.46 -7.57 -31.85
C ILE A 560 4.97 -7.79 -31.62
N TYR A 561 4.37 -7.01 -30.73
CA TYR A 561 2.93 -7.07 -30.46
C TYR A 561 2.13 -6.68 -31.71
N ASN A 562 2.51 -5.59 -32.37
CA ASN A 562 1.86 -5.09 -33.58
C ASN A 562 1.95 -6.06 -34.76
N ARG A 563 2.90 -7.00 -34.79
CA ARG A 563 2.92 -8.05 -35.81
C ARG A 563 1.90 -9.15 -35.56
N ARG A 564 1.50 -9.37 -34.31
CA ARG A 564 0.66 -10.50 -33.88
C ARG A 564 -0.78 -10.13 -33.59
N SER A 565 -1.02 -8.92 -33.11
CA SER A 565 -2.36 -8.47 -32.71
C SER A 565 -3.10 -7.77 -33.84
N ALA A 566 -4.42 -7.94 -33.91
CA ALA A 566 -5.28 -7.18 -34.82
C ALA A 566 -5.39 -5.70 -34.40
N GLN A 567 -5.50 -5.45 -33.08
CA GLN A 567 -5.51 -4.10 -32.51
C GLN A 567 -4.06 -3.63 -32.31
N LYS A 568 -3.60 -2.72 -33.18
CA LYS A 568 -2.24 -2.21 -33.13
C LYS A 568 -2.09 -1.13 -32.04
N ILE A 569 -0.95 -1.11 -31.37
CA ILE A 569 -0.50 0.00 -30.54
C ILE A 569 0.08 1.06 -31.47
N GLU A 570 -0.60 2.20 -31.59
CA GLU A 570 -0.09 3.35 -32.31
C GLU A 570 0.72 4.21 -31.35
N PHE A 571 2.02 4.32 -31.61
CA PHE A 571 2.93 4.99 -30.66
C PHE A 571 3.88 5.95 -31.34
N GLY A 572 4.52 6.80 -30.53
CA GLY A 572 5.71 7.53 -30.91
C GLY A 572 6.62 7.74 -29.72
N ILE A 573 7.94 7.69 -29.96
CA ILE A 573 8.95 7.78 -28.90
C ILE A 573 9.86 8.97 -29.17
N GLY A 574 10.02 9.84 -28.17
CA GLY A 574 10.95 10.97 -28.20
C GLY A 574 12.01 10.81 -27.12
N VAL A 575 13.29 11.03 -27.45
CA VAL A 575 14.41 11.04 -26.48
C VAL A 575 15.12 12.38 -26.52
N ASN A 576 15.23 13.03 -25.36
CA ASN A 576 15.93 14.30 -25.20
C ASN A 576 16.89 14.26 -24.01
N SER A 577 17.81 15.21 -23.94
CA SER A 577 18.74 15.39 -22.83
C SER A 577 18.77 16.87 -22.45
N GLY A 578 18.68 17.13 -21.14
CA GLY A 578 18.65 18.48 -20.59
C GLY A 578 18.71 18.47 -19.06
N VAL A 579 18.72 19.66 -18.47
CA VAL A 579 18.94 19.79 -17.03
C VAL A 579 17.62 19.68 -16.26
N LEU A 580 17.60 18.85 -15.22
CA LEU A 580 16.52 18.76 -14.24
C LEU A 580 17.05 19.16 -12.87
N ILE A 581 16.22 19.80 -12.06
CA ILE A 581 16.41 19.86 -10.61
C ILE A 581 15.72 18.63 -10.07
N VAL A 582 16.47 17.71 -9.48
CA VAL A 582 15.91 16.47 -8.92
C VAL A 582 16.12 16.42 -7.42
N GLU A 583 15.14 15.87 -6.72
CA GLU A 583 15.21 15.57 -5.30
C GLU A 583 14.83 14.10 -5.13
N SER A 584 15.67 13.34 -4.46
CA SER A 584 15.38 11.96 -4.09
C SER A 584 15.40 11.88 -2.57
N SER A 585 14.23 11.90 -1.95
CA SER A 585 14.07 11.76 -0.50
C SER A 585 13.05 10.67 -0.22
N GLN A 586 13.40 9.71 0.66
CA GLN A 586 12.47 8.72 1.21
C GLN A 586 11.54 8.12 0.14
N GLU A 587 12.13 7.46 -0.87
CA GLU A 587 11.45 6.80 -2.01
C GLU A 587 10.68 7.70 -3.02
N LYS A 588 10.48 8.97 -2.68
CA LYS A 588 9.84 9.95 -3.55
C LYS A 588 10.89 10.63 -4.41
N PHE A 589 10.93 10.26 -5.69
CA PHE A 589 11.64 11.01 -6.72
C PHE A 589 10.76 12.19 -7.13
N ARG A 590 11.24 13.40 -6.93
CA ARG A 590 10.61 14.63 -7.40
C ARG A 590 11.57 15.29 -8.37
N PHE A 591 11.03 15.92 -9.41
CA PHE A 591 11.85 16.63 -10.37
C PHE A 591 11.12 17.88 -10.85
N MET A 592 11.90 18.86 -11.26
CA MET A 592 11.43 20.01 -12.00
C MET A 592 12.32 20.18 -13.23
N SER A 593 11.72 20.25 -14.42
CA SER A 593 12.48 20.50 -15.63
C SER A 593 12.89 21.95 -15.74
N LEU A 594 14.20 22.18 -15.88
CA LEU A 594 14.69 23.49 -16.30
C LEU A 594 14.53 23.60 -17.81
N ASN A 595 13.99 24.73 -18.26
CA ASN A 595 13.62 24.96 -19.65
C ASN A 595 12.49 24.03 -20.14
N ASN A 596 12.36 23.91 -21.46
CA ASN A 596 11.28 23.19 -22.13
C ASN A 596 11.65 21.73 -22.47
N VAL A 597 12.48 21.05 -21.65
CA VAL A 597 13.03 19.73 -22.03
C VAL A 597 11.92 18.68 -22.13
N ILE A 598 11.04 18.59 -21.13
CA ILE A 598 9.95 17.60 -21.12
C ILE A 598 8.95 17.88 -22.24
N ALA A 599 8.48 19.12 -22.37
CA ALA A 599 7.51 19.43 -23.42
C ALA A 599 8.11 19.31 -24.83
N ALA A 600 9.40 19.60 -25.04
CA ALA A 600 10.08 19.29 -26.30
C ALA A 600 10.12 17.77 -26.56
N THR A 601 10.38 16.96 -25.54
CA THR A 601 10.39 15.48 -25.64
C THR A 601 9.00 14.94 -25.99
N LYS A 602 7.94 15.48 -25.36
CA LYS A 602 6.54 15.12 -25.67
C LYS A 602 6.17 15.46 -27.11
N ARG A 603 6.51 16.67 -27.59
CA ARG A 603 6.28 17.06 -28.99
C ARG A 603 6.98 16.11 -29.97
N MET A 604 8.19 15.65 -29.65
CA MET A 604 8.89 14.66 -30.47
C MET A 604 8.13 13.33 -30.53
N SER A 605 7.68 12.80 -29.38
CA SER A 605 6.88 11.57 -29.36
C SER A 605 5.54 11.70 -30.08
N GLU A 606 4.93 12.88 -30.08
CA GLU A 606 3.68 13.15 -30.78
C GLU A 606 3.86 13.14 -32.31
N ILE A 607 4.94 13.78 -32.78
CA ILE A 607 5.31 13.87 -34.21
C ILE A 607 5.74 12.51 -34.77
N SER A 608 6.38 11.70 -33.94
CA SER A 608 6.83 10.35 -34.29
C SER A 608 5.67 9.45 -34.72
N ARG A 609 5.92 8.52 -35.64
CA ARG A 609 4.94 7.57 -36.18
C ARG A 609 5.53 6.16 -36.13
N ASN A 610 5.35 5.49 -34.99
CA ASN A 610 5.89 4.16 -34.70
C ASN A 610 7.41 4.08 -34.85
N ASP A 611 8.11 5.13 -34.44
CA ASP A 611 9.57 5.21 -34.48
C ASP A 611 10.14 5.91 -33.24
N THR A 612 11.46 5.94 -33.12
CA THR A 612 12.16 6.69 -32.07
C THR A 612 12.85 7.91 -32.66
N LEU A 613 12.48 9.09 -32.20
CA LEU A 613 13.11 10.36 -32.54
C LEU A 613 14.00 10.84 -31.40
N ILE A 614 15.14 11.45 -31.74
CA ILE A 614 16.06 12.06 -30.78
C ILE A 614 16.28 13.53 -31.08
N SER A 615 16.56 14.29 -30.03
CA SER A 615 16.95 15.69 -30.15
C SER A 615 18.39 15.82 -30.66
N GLU A 616 18.73 17.01 -31.14
CA GLU A 616 20.10 17.33 -31.54
C GLU A 616 21.09 17.24 -30.38
N SER A 617 20.68 17.62 -29.15
CA SER A 617 21.53 17.52 -27.96
C SER A 617 21.89 16.07 -27.63
N VAL A 618 20.94 15.13 -27.76
CA VAL A 618 21.20 13.70 -27.60
C VAL A 618 22.11 13.21 -28.71
N ARG A 619 21.77 13.49 -29.98
CA ARG A 619 22.54 13.05 -31.15
C ARG A 619 24.02 13.40 -31.01
N ASN A 620 24.33 14.65 -30.66
CA ASN A 620 25.71 15.15 -30.57
C ASN A 620 26.54 14.39 -29.53
N LYS A 621 25.93 13.98 -28.41
CA LYS A 621 26.61 13.19 -27.36
C LYS A 621 26.83 11.73 -27.72
N VAL A 622 26.06 11.19 -28.67
CA VAL A 622 26.15 9.78 -29.09
C VAL A 622 26.62 9.60 -30.54
N LEU A 623 27.22 10.63 -31.12
CA LEU A 623 27.78 10.57 -32.47
C LEU A 623 28.76 9.39 -32.59
N GLY A 624 28.61 8.63 -33.69
CA GLY A 624 29.43 7.45 -33.96
C GLY A 624 28.98 6.16 -33.25
N LYS A 625 28.05 6.24 -32.29
CA LYS A 625 27.39 5.08 -31.65
C LYS A 625 26.03 4.75 -32.27
N ILE A 626 25.43 5.67 -33.01
CA ILE A 626 24.14 5.48 -33.71
C ILE A 626 24.18 6.03 -35.13
N LYS A 627 23.35 5.45 -36.02
CA LYS A 627 23.04 5.99 -37.35
C LYS A 627 21.66 6.64 -37.31
N THR A 628 21.58 7.88 -37.78
CA THR A 628 20.37 8.69 -37.72
C THR A 628 20.09 9.38 -39.04
N SER A 629 18.81 9.61 -39.36
CA SER A 629 18.35 10.45 -40.48
C SER A 629 17.65 11.71 -39.95
N LYS A 630 17.89 12.88 -40.57
CA LYS A 630 17.23 14.13 -40.17
C LYS A 630 15.82 14.15 -40.77
N LEU A 631 14.82 14.54 -39.97
CA LEU A 631 13.48 14.80 -40.50
C LEU A 631 13.45 16.15 -41.25
N PRO A 632 12.74 16.25 -42.39
CA PRO A 632 12.52 17.53 -43.07
C PRO A 632 11.86 18.53 -42.11
N ASP A 633 12.31 19.78 -42.16
CA ASP A 633 11.72 20.94 -41.45
C ASP A 633 11.73 20.89 -39.90
N LYS A 634 12.43 19.93 -39.29
CA LYS A 634 12.50 19.78 -37.83
C LYS A 634 13.93 19.49 -37.37
N ASN A 635 14.28 19.97 -36.18
CA ASN A 635 15.56 19.68 -35.53
C ASN A 635 15.55 18.34 -34.76
N PHE A 636 14.89 17.33 -35.35
CA PHE A 636 14.78 15.99 -34.79
C PHE A 636 15.39 14.96 -35.75
N TRP A 637 15.90 13.89 -35.17
CA TRP A 637 16.62 12.84 -35.88
C TRP A 637 15.97 11.49 -35.60
N LYS A 638 15.61 10.75 -36.65
CA LYS A 638 15.12 9.38 -36.51
C LYS A 638 16.29 8.44 -36.31
N ILE A 639 16.20 7.53 -35.34
CA ILE A 639 17.19 6.48 -35.15
C ILE A 639 16.95 5.38 -36.20
N GLU A 640 17.93 5.18 -37.08
CA GLU A 640 17.90 4.09 -38.08
C GLU A 640 18.50 2.80 -37.48
N ARG A 641 19.63 2.94 -36.78
CA ARG A 641 20.35 1.80 -36.20
C ARG A 641 21.22 2.22 -35.02
N VAL A 642 21.30 1.38 -34.00
CA VAL A 642 22.31 1.48 -32.93
C VAL A 642 23.53 0.63 -33.35
N ILE A 643 24.72 1.21 -33.30
CA ILE A 643 25.97 0.51 -33.65
C ILE A 643 26.50 -0.14 -32.38
N ASP A 644 26.15 -1.41 -32.18
CA ASP A 644 26.68 -2.20 -31.07
C ASP A 644 28.13 -2.60 -31.37
N ARG A 645 29.09 -1.91 -30.72
CA ARG A 645 30.52 -2.26 -30.80
C ARG A 645 30.93 -3.27 -29.73
N SER A 646 30.11 -3.51 -28.70
CA SER A 646 30.40 -4.50 -27.65
C SER A 646 30.45 -5.91 -28.23
N ALA A 647 29.57 -6.24 -29.18
CA ALA A 647 29.61 -7.52 -29.88
C ALA A 647 30.96 -7.80 -30.58
N TYR A 648 31.66 -6.74 -31.01
CA TYR A 648 33.00 -6.87 -31.63
C TYR A 648 34.13 -6.85 -30.62
N GLN A 649 33.97 -6.22 -29.45
CA GLN A 649 35.02 -6.21 -28.41
C GLN A 649 35.27 -7.61 -27.85
N ASP A 650 34.25 -8.46 -27.73
CA ASP A 650 34.44 -9.86 -27.31
C ASP A 650 35.19 -10.69 -28.37
N HIS A 651 35.05 -10.34 -29.65
CA HIS A 651 35.84 -10.95 -30.72
C HIS A 651 37.27 -10.43 -30.74
N ILE A 652 37.48 -9.13 -30.49
CA ILE A 652 38.82 -8.53 -30.38
C ILE A 652 39.56 -9.05 -29.15
N HIS A 653 38.91 -9.13 -27.98
CA HIS A 653 39.52 -9.71 -26.77
C HIS A 653 39.83 -11.19 -26.93
N ARG A 654 38.97 -11.97 -27.62
CA ARG A 654 39.28 -13.37 -27.95
C ARG A 654 40.41 -13.51 -28.97
N ALA A 655 40.58 -12.54 -29.88
CA ALA A 655 41.70 -12.52 -30.81
C ALA A 655 43.02 -12.15 -30.11
N ILE A 656 43.03 -11.09 -29.28
CA ILE A 656 44.21 -10.64 -28.52
C ILE A 656 44.66 -11.69 -27.50
N LYS A 657 43.76 -12.53 -26.97
CA LYS A 657 44.10 -13.59 -26.01
C LYS A 657 44.60 -14.89 -26.68
N ARG A 658 44.61 -14.94 -28.01
CA ARG A 658 45.09 -16.09 -28.81
C ARG A 658 46.48 -15.88 -29.41
N ASP A 659 46.99 -14.65 -29.40
CA ASP A 659 48.39 -14.30 -29.66
C ASP A 659 49.13 -14.14 -28.32
#